data_AF-A0A943PT80-F1
#
_entry.id   AF-A0A943PT80-F1
#
_cell.length_a   1.000
_cell.length_b   1.000
_cell.length_c   1.000
_cell.angle_alpha   90.00
_cell.angle_beta   90.00
_cell.angle_gamma   90.00
#
_symmetry.space_group_name_H-M   'P 1'
#
loop_
_entity.id
_entity.type
_entity.pdbx_description
1 polymer ?
#
loop_
_entity_poly.entity_id
_entity_poly.type
_entity_poly.pdbx_seq_one_letter_code
_entity_poly.pdbx_strand_id
1 'polypeptide(L)'
;MGEENKKYVYLFQEGNAKMKDILGGKGANLAEMTNLGLPIPQGFTISTECCNKYYEDGEKISEDVIKQIDRAIAKLEEMSGKKLGDVQKPLLVSVRSGARVSMPGMMDTILNLGINDETVKILAAKNRRFAYDSYRRFIQMYSDVVKGIPNSVYEKAIDTKKMQRGLAQDIDMDANDLEDLVKVFKGIYYDQTGSAFPQDVKALLLECIEAVFKSWNNPRAIKYRRLNDIPGDWGTAVNIQMMVFGNMGDDCGTGVAFSRNPSTGENKIYGEFLMNAQGEDVVAGIRTPMTIDKLAEINPDIYNEFVRSAKKLEKHYKDMQDLEFTIEHGSLYILQTRNGKRTAQAALQVAVDLVKEGLIDEREAVLRVEPKQLEQLLHPNFDKEKLKYARLIAQGLAASPGAATGKVVFSAEKAVQLHEAGEKELILVRLETSANDIDGMNVCKGILTVRGGMTSHAAVVARGMGTCCVAGCSSIVVNEEEGYFELPDGAEYMEGDYISLDGSTGNVYDGKIDTVPTTVSGNFAELMNWADQYRKLKVRANADTPRDAKQAYEFGAEGIGLCRTEHMFFAPERVKAIREMILSETVEQRKVALAKLLPMQRTDFEELYKAMNGYTVTIRLLDPPLHEFLPKTDKDIYDLAKEMNIKEEKIRETIQKLHEFNPMMGHRGCRLDVTFPEIAQMQTRAIIEAAINVNKEGMNVIPEIMIPLVGEYKEMKYVKSIVTETADKILEEANVEMRYHVGTMIEIPRAVLTADEIAKEAEFFSFGTNDLTQMTFGFSRDDAGKFLNEYYSKNIYDFDPFATIDKKGVGKLMKIAVELGRKTRPDLKIGICGEHGGNPASVEFCNALGLNYVSCSPYRVPIAKLAAAQAAINEERI
;
A
#
# COMPACT_ATOMS: atom_id res chain seq x y z
N MET A 1 -18.29 16.80 40.88
CA MET A 1 -17.79 15.41 41.04
C MET A 1 -16.43 15.41 40.36
N GLY A 2 -15.37 15.12 41.11
CA GLY A 2 -14.00 15.48 40.77
C GLY A 2 -13.47 14.78 39.52
N GLU A 3 -12.72 15.51 38.71
CA GLU A 3 -11.82 14.94 37.71
C GLU A 3 -10.86 13.99 38.44
N GLU A 4 -11.07 12.69 38.28
CA GLU A 4 -10.07 11.70 38.62
C GLU A 4 -8.78 12.04 37.85
N ASN A 5 -7.64 12.14 38.56
CA ASN A 5 -6.31 12.41 37.99
C ASN A 5 -5.99 11.39 36.87
N LYS A 6 -6.35 11.72 35.63
CA LYS A 6 -6.05 10.89 34.47
C LYS A 6 -4.54 10.87 34.25
N LYS A 7 -3.97 9.67 34.15
CA LYS A 7 -2.52 9.48 34.00
C LYS A 7 -2.13 9.62 32.53
N TYR A 8 -1.28 10.60 32.22
CA TYR A 8 -0.80 10.90 30.88
C TYR A 8 0.65 10.48 30.66
N VAL A 9 1.45 10.34 31.71
CA VAL A 9 2.88 10.00 31.65
C VAL A 9 3.14 8.64 32.30
N TYR A 10 3.84 7.77 31.59
CA TYR A 10 4.12 6.39 32.00
C TYR A 10 5.61 6.11 31.92
N LEU A 11 6.22 5.64 33.01
CA LEU A 11 7.58 5.08 32.93
C LEU A 11 7.55 3.81 32.07
N PHE A 12 8.66 3.43 31.45
CA PHE A 12 8.71 2.19 30.66
C PHE A 12 8.27 0.95 31.45
N GLN A 13 8.61 0.89 32.74
CA GLN A 13 8.22 -0.19 33.66
C GLN A 13 6.69 -0.30 33.89
N GLU A 14 5.94 0.77 33.61
CA GLU A 14 4.50 0.86 33.87
C GLU A 14 3.65 0.51 32.63
N GLY A 15 4.29 0.31 31.47
CA GLY A 15 3.63 -0.03 30.21
C GLY A 15 3.82 -1.49 29.81
N ASN A 16 3.28 -1.87 28.64
CA ASN A 16 3.53 -3.15 27.97
C ASN A 16 3.08 -3.09 26.49
N ALA A 17 3.35 -4.15 25.72
CA ALA A 17 3.04 -4.24 24.30
C ALA A 17 1.54 -4.13 23.94
N LYS A 18 0.61 -4.29 24.89
CA LYS A 18 -0.84 -4.14 24.65
C LYS A 18 -1.30 -2.69 24.73
N MET A 19 -0.51 -1.79 25.31
CA MET A 19 -0.85 -0.38 25.48
C MET A 19 -0.49 0.48 24.27
N LYS A 20 -0.43 -0.08 23.05
CA LYS A 20 -0.09 0.66 21.82
C LYS A 20 -1.02 1.84 21.55
N ASP A 21 -2.26 1.74 21.97
CA ASP A 21 -3.29 2.77 21.79
C ASP A 21 -3.00 4.01 22.64
N ILE A 22 -2.34 3.82 23.79
CA ILE A 22 -2.03 4.87 24.77
C ILE A 22 -0.57 5.35 24.61
N LEU A 23 0.37 4.42 24.45
CA LEU A 23 1.82 4.70 24.46
C LEU A 23 2.42 4.82 23.05
N GLY A 24 1.61 4.60 22.01
CA GLY A 24 2.10 4.38 20.66
C GLY A 24 2.85 3.05 20.52
N GLY A 25 3.17 2.68 19.28
CA GLY A 25 3.93 1.47 18.99
C GLY A 25 5.33 1.47 19.61
N LYS A 26 6.02 2.62 19.57
CA LYS A 26 7.38 2.76 20.12
C LYS A 26 7.41 2.67 21.65
N GLY A 27 6.54 3.44 22.33
CA GLY A 27 6.48 3.44 23.79
C GLY A 27 6.04 2.09 24.36
N ALA A 28 5.06 1.44 23.73
CA ALA A 28 4.63 0.10 24.12
C ALA A 28 5.75 -0.95 23.98
N ASN A 29 6.55 -0.87 22.91
CA ASN A 29 7.69 -1.77 22.71
C ASN A 29 8.86 -1.47 23.68
N LEU A 30 9.16 -0.20 23.96
CA LEU A 30 10.17 0.17 24.97
C LEU A 30 9.79 -0.37 26.36
N ALA A 31 8.52 -0.25 26.72
CA ALA A 31 7.96 -0.80 27.94
C ALA A 31 8.05 -2.33 28.00
N GLU A 32 7.62 -3.01 26.93
CA GLU A 32 7.68 -4.47 26.85
C GLU A 32 9.12 -4.98 26.97
N MET A 33 10.04 -4.38 26.22
CA MET A 33 11.45 -4.77 26.28
C MET A 33 12.01 -4.57 27.70
N THR A 34 11.61 -3.49 28.39
CA THR A 34 12.07 -3.20 29.77
C THR A 34 11.59 -4.31 30.71
N ASN A 35 10.32 -4.72 30.58
CA ASN A 35 9.74 -5.81 31.35
C ASN A 35 10.36 -7.18 31.01
N LEU A 36 10.86 -7.35 29.79
CA LEU A 36 11.62 -8.53 29.38
C LEU A 36 13.06 -8.55 29.93
N GLY A 37 13.52 -7.48 30.57
CA GLY A 37 14.87 -7.38 31.12
C GLY A 37 15.96 -7.28 30.04
N LEU A 38 15.66 -6.65 28.91
CA LEU A 38 16.67 -6.30 27.90
C LEU A 38 17.46 -5.06 28.36
N PRO A 39 18.68 -4.84 27.85
CA PRO A 39 19.48 -3.69 28.22
C PRO A 39 18.98 -2.44 27.47
N ILE A 40 18.14 -1.64 28.11
CA ILE A 40 17.47 -0.48 27.49
C ILE A 40 17.80 0.76 28.28
N PRO A 41 18.13 1.88 27.62
CA PRO A 41 18.19 3.16 28.28
C PRO A 41 16.80 3.51 28.83
N GLN A 42 16.74 3.83 30.12
CA GLN A 42 15.49 4.07 30.84
C GLN A 42 14.87 5.41 30.44
N GLY A 43 13.56 5.53 30.64
CA GLY A 43 12.79 6.67 30.18
C GLY A 43 11.30 6.56 30.49
N PHE A 44 10.51 7.42 29.86
CA PHE A 44 9.07 7.48 30.00
C PHE A 44 8.39 7.92 28.70
N THR A 45 7.10 7.63 28.61
CA THR A 45 6.24 7.95 27.47
C THR A 45 5.10 8.86 27.92
N ILE A 46 4.89 9.93 27.16
CA ILE A 46 3.72 10.81 27.23
C ILE A 46 2.70 10.28 26.24
N SER A 47 1.50 9.97 26.71
CA SER A 47 0.47 9.24 25.96
C SER A 47 -0.09 9.99 24.74
N THR A 48 -0.65 9.23 23.80
CA THR A 48 -1.45 9.73 22.67
C THR A 48 -2.66 10.56 23.12
N GLU A 49 -3.29 10.18 24.23
CA GLU A 49 -4.39 10.92 24.84
C GLU A 49 -3.97 12.34 25.27
N CYS A 50 -2.70 12.53 25.66
CA CYS A 50 -2.15 13.84 25.94
C CYS A 50 -2.03 14.71 24.67
N CYS A 51 -1.72 14.10 23.52
CA CYS A 51 -1.69 14.80 22.24
C CYS A 51 -3.09 15.28 21.84
N ASN A 52 -4.11 14.46 22.03
CA ASN A 52 -5.50 14.86 21.79
C ASN A 52 -5.92 15.99 22.72
N LYS A 53 -5.62 15.87 24.02
CA LYS A 53 -5.87 16.94 25.00
C LYS A 53 -5.15 18.24 24.64
N TYR A 54 -3.91 18.17 24.17
CA TYR A 54 -3.16 19.35 23.71
C TYR A 54 -3.91 20.11 22.62
N TYR A 55 -4.50 19.41 21.65
CA TYR A 55 -5.33 20.04 20.60
C TYR A 55 -6.68 20.55 21.13
N GLU A 56 -7.33 19.81 22.03
CA GLU A 56 -8.58 20.24 22.69
C GLU A 56 -8.40 21.52 23.53
N ASP A 57 -7.24 21.65 24.20
CA ASP A 57 -6.89 22.79 25.05
C ASP A 57 -6.32 23.99 24.25
N GLY A 58 -6.46 24.00 22.92
CA GLY A 58 -6.00 25.09 22.06
C GLY A 58 -4.48 25.14 21.91
N GLU A 59 -3.87 23.97 21.68
CA GLU A 59 -2.43 23.78 21.47
C GLU A 59 -1.56 24.15 22.68
N LYS A 60 -2.01 23.76 23.89
CA LYS A 60 -1.29 24.00 25.15
C LYS A 60 -1.21 22.75 26.00
N ILE A 61 -0.04 22.52 26.60
CA ILE A 61 0.14 21.44 27.59
C ILE A 61 -0.42 21.91 28.94
N SER A 62 -1.34 21.13 29.51
CA SER A 62 -1.96 21.47 30.81
C SER A 62 -0.96 21.39 31.97
N GLU A 63 -1.19 22.19 33.02
CA GLU A 63 -0.32 22.18 34.21
C GLU A 63 -0.23 20.81 34.90
N ASP A 64 -1.29 20.01 34.85
CA ASP A 64 -1.27 18.66 35.42
C ASP A 64 -0.32 17.75 34.66
N VAL A 65 -0.31 17.80 33.32
CA VAL A 65 0.63 17.05 32.50
C VAL A 65 2.07 17.48 32.79
N ILE A 66 2.34 18.79 32.92
CA ILE A 66 3.67 19.31 33.27
C ILE A 66 4.14 18.73 34.61
N LYS A 67 3.27 18.69 35.63
CA LYS A 67 3.58 18.06 36.94
C LYS A 67 3.88 16.57 36.83
N GLN A 68 3.17 15.85 35.95
CA GLN A 68 3.44 14.43 35.69
C GLN A 68 4.79 14.22 34.98
N ILE A 69 5.14 15.09 34.02
CA ILE A 69 6.45 15.09 33.35
C ILE A 69 7.57 15.35 34.36
N ASP A 70 7.44 16.37 35.21
CA ASP A 70 8.44 16.68 36.25
C ASP A 70 8.68 15.51 37.20
N ARG A 71 7.62 14.79 37.61
CA ARG A 71 7.75 13.58 38.44
C ARG A 71 8.46 12.45 37.70
N ALA A 72 8.20 12.27 36.41
CA ALA A 72 8.86 11.25 35.60
C ALA A 72 10.35 11.55 35.37
N ILE A 73 10.71 12.82 35.14
CA ILE A 73 12.10 13.28 35.07
C ILE A 73 12.80 13.00 36.40
N ALA A 74 12.23 13.40 37.54
CA ALA A 74 12.85 13.19 38.84
C ALA A 74 13.15 11.69 39.10
N LYS A 75 12.25 10.79 38.71
CA LYS A 75 12.49 9.34 38.79
C LYS A 75 13.57 8.87 37.83
N LEU A 76 13.64 9.41 36.61
CA LEU A 76 14.70 9.10 35.65
C LEU A 76 16.07 9.57 36.17
N GLU A 77 16.13 10.73 36.81
CA GLU A 77 17.33 11.27 37.45
C GLU A 77 17.80 10.36 38.60
N GLU A 78 16.86 9.89 39.43
CA GLU A 78 17.14 8.92 40.51
C GLU A 78 17.70 7.60 39.95
N MET A 79 17.06 7.03 38.92
CA MET A 79 17.47 5.77 38.31
C MET A 79 18.84 5.86 37.60
N SER A 80 19.15 7.00 36.98
CA SER A 80 20.39 7.19 36.22
C SER A 80 21.56 7.70 37.06
N GLY A 81 21.29 8.31 38.22
CA GLY A 81 22.28 9.02 39.02
C GLY A 81 22.85 10.28 38.33
N LYS A 82 22.16 10.77 37.30
CA LYS A 82 22.46 11.99 36.52
C LYS A 82 21.28 12.96 36.63
N LYS A 83 21.50 14.25 36.44
CA LYS A 83 20.45 15.28 36.57
C LYS A 83 20.37 16.19 35.34
N LEU A 84 19.16 16.52 34.91
CA LEU A 84 18.90 17.29 33.69
C LEU A 84 19.37 18.74 33.89
N GLY A 85 20.27 19.20 33.01
CA GLY A 85 20.89 20.53 33.12
C GLY A 85 21.91 20.70 34.25
N ASP A 86 22.34 19.60 34.89
CA ASP A 86 23.31 19.65 35.99
C ASP A 86 24.75 19.84 35.51
N VAL A 87 25.50 20.65 36.26
CA VAL A 87 26.89 21.05 35.93
C VAL A 87 27.95 20.12 36.52
N GLN A 88 27.57 18.95 37.07
CA GLN A 88 28.52 17.92 37.51
C GLN A 88 28.27 16.58 36.83
N LYS A 89 27.02 16.14 36.78
CA LYS A 89 26.59 14.87 36.16
C LYS A 89 25.39 15.12 35.25
N PRO A 90 25.60 15.74 34.07
CA PRO A 90 24.51 16.06 33.16
C PRO A 90 23.79 14.80 32.66
N LEU A 91 22.47 14.79 32.78
CA LEU A 91 21.59 13.86 32.07
C LEU A 91 21.24 14.46 30.71
N LEU A 92 21.48 13.69 29.65
CA LEU A 92 21.01 14.00 28.30
C LEU A 92 19.90 13.01 27.93
N VAL A 93 18.89 13.48 27.23
CA VAL A 93 17.74 12.68 26.78
C VAL A 93 17.48 12.86 25.29
N SER A 94 16.83 11.86 24.69
CA SER A 94 16.22 11.95 23.37
C SER A 94 14.72 12.15 23.49
N VAL A 95 14.14 12.88 22.54
CA VAL A 95 12.70 13.09 22.39
C VAL A 95 12.28 12.45 21.08
N ARG A 96 11.51 11.35 21.17
CA ARG A 96 11.13 10.52 20.02
C ARG A 96 9.62 10.37 19.94
N SER A 97 9.05 10.80 18.83
CA SER A 97 7.66 10.56 18.47
C SER A 97 7.32 9.06 18.31
N GLY A 98 6.05 8.71 18.51
CA GLY A 98 5.56 7.35 18.30
C GLY A 98 4.04 7.27 18.31
N ALA A 99 3.43 7.13 17.13
CA ALA A 99 2.00 6.86 17.01
C ALA A 99 1.68 5.37 17.21
N ARG A 100 0.38 5.04 17.29
CA ARG A 100 -0.13 3.66 17.42
C ARG A 100 0.39 2.72 16.33
N VAL A 101 0.50 3.25 15.11
CA VAL A 101 1.06 2.58 13.93
C VAL A 101 2.35 3.26 13.50
N SER A 102 3.23 2.50 12.86
CA SER A 102 4.52 3.04 12.41
C SER A 102 4.31 3.98 11.22
N MET A 103 4.80 5.21 11.33
CA MET A 103 4.83 6.21 10.25
C MET A 103 6.30 6.61 9.96
N PRO A 104 7.08 5.80 9.20
CA PRO A 104 8.50 6.04 8.97
C PRO A 104 8.73 7.35 8.22
N GLY A 105 9.72 8.14 8.62
CA GLY A 105 10.09 9.39 7.96
C GLY A 105 9.12 10.57 8.19
N MET A 106 8.01 10.36 8.90
CA MET A 106 6.95 11.37 9.05
C MET A 106 7.08 12.22 10.31
N MET A 107 7.79 11.73 11.32
CA MET A 107 7.88 12.37 12.62
C MET A 107 9.34 12.47 13.07
N ASP A 108 9.68 13.61 13.63
CA ASP A 108 11.06 13.96 13.92
C ASP A 108 11.55 13.36 15.25
N THR A 109 12.86 13.22 15.38
CA THR A 109 13.55 12.80 16.60
C THR A 109 14.54 13.88 16.98
N ILE A 110 14.65 14.22 18.26
CA ILE A 110 15.63 15.17 18.77
C ILE A 110 16.55 14.41 19.73
N LEU A 111 17.86 14.46 19.47
CA LEU A 111 18.88 13.82 20.31
C LEU A 111 19.61 14.87 21.17
N ASN A 112 20.33 14.41 22.19
CA ASN A 112 21.22 15.23 23.02
C ASN A 112 20.53 16.38 23.79
N LEU A 113 19.21 16.31 24.00
CA LEU A 113 18.50 17.33 24.78
C LEU A 113 19.02 17.33 26.21
N GLY A 114 19.39 18.51 26.69
CA GLY A 114 20.06 18.70 27.98
C GLY A 114 21.43 19.34 27.86
N ILE A 115 21.96 19.45 26.64
CA ILE A 115 23.22 20.13 26.37
C ILE A 115 23.01 21.65 26.22
N ASN A 116 23.76 22.42 26.99
CA ASN A 116 23.82 23.88 26.96
C ASN A 116 25.28 24.34 27.15
N ASP A 117 25.50 25.67 27.22
CA ASP A 117 26.84 26.25 27.36
C ASP A 117 27.60 25.83 28.61
N GLU A 118 26.91 25.44 29.69
CA GLU A 118 27.56 24.99 30.91
C GLU A 118 27.78 23.48 30.91
N THR A 119 26.79 22.68 30.52
CA THR A 119 26.92 21.22 30.50
C THR A 119 27.91 20.75 29.42
N VAL A 120 28.03 21.47 28.29
CA VAL A 120 28.99 21.12 27.22
C VAL A 120 30.42 21.17 27.74
N LYS A 121 30.75 22.11 28.63
CA LYS A 121 32.09 22.22 29.25
C LYS A 121 32.42 20.98 30.08
N ILE A 122 31.42 20.41 30.77
CA ILE A 122 31.57 19.20 31.59
C ILE A 122 31.79 17.97 30.71
N LEU A 123 31.03 17.84 29.63
CA LEU A 123 31.22 16.77 28.64
C LEU A 123 32.58 16.90 27.94
N ALA A 124 32.99 18.15 27.64
CA ALA A 124 34.24 18.47 26.97
C ALA A 124 35.47 18.13 27.81
N ALA A 125 35.36 18.13 29.14
CA ALA A 125 36.43 17.71 30.04
C ALA A 125 36.79 16.22 29.87
N LYS A 126 35.86 15.39 29.39
CA LYS A 126 36.10 13.97 29.10
C LYS A 126 36.50 13.77 27.64
N ASN A 127 35.75 14.34 26.71
CA ASN A 127 36.01 14.26 25.28
C ASN A 127 35.49 15.54 24.61
N ARG A 128 36.42 16.47 24.34
CA ARG A 128 36.11 17.80 23.78
C ARG A 128 35.46 17.71 22.41
N ARG A 129 35.98 16.85 21.53
CA ARG A 129 35.43 16.66 20.18
C ARG A 129 33.98 16.17 20.25
N PHE A 130 33.72 15.11 21.03
CA PHE A 130 32.37 14.56 21.23
C PHE A 130 31.38 15.60 21.77
N ALA A 131 31.79 16.39 22.76
CA ALA A 131 30.90 17.36 23.40
C ALA A 131 30.41 18.43 22.43
N TYR A 132 31.32 19.04 21.66
CA TYR A 132 30.95 20.07 20.68
C TYR A 132 30.29 19.50 19.43
N ASP A 133 30.61 18.27 19.02
CA ASP A 133 29.86 17.57 17.95
C ASP A 133 28.41 17.32 18.37
N SER A 134 28.20 16.84 19.60
CA SER A 134 26.85 16.61 20.13
C SER A 134 26.08 17.92 20.28
N TYR A 135 26.77 19.02 20.64
CA TYR A 135 26.13 20.32 20.82
C TYR A 135 25.72 20.96 19.48
N ARG A 136 26.59 20.95 18.46
CA ARG A 136 26.23 21.48 17.13
C ARG A 136 25.09 20.68 16.51
N ARG A 137 25.09 19.34 16.65
CA ARG A 137 23.97 18.49 16.23
C ARG A 137 22.67 18.84 16.96
N PHE A 138 22.71 19.01 18.29
CA PHE A 138 21.53 19.40 19.05
C PHE A 138 20.93 20.73 18.56
N ILE A 139 21.77 21.75 18.34
CA ILE A 139 21.32 23.05 17.86
C ILE A 139 20.64 22.90 16.50
N GLN A 140 21.28 22.21 15.55
CA GLN A 140 20.72 21.96 14.21
C GLN A 140 19.37 21.24 14.28
N MET A 141 19.30 20.10 14.96
CA MET A 141 18.07 19.31 15.10
C MET A 141 16.95 20.10 15.79
N TYR A 142 17.28 20.85 16.85
CA TYR A 142 16.31 21.69 17.54
C TYR A 142 15.76 22.79 16.62
N SER A 143 16.66 23.48 15.92
CA SER A 143 16.30 24.55 14.99
C SER A 143 15.37 24.08 13.87
N ASP A 144 15.65 22.92 13.29
CA ASP A 144 14.85 22.34 12.21
C ASP A 144 13.49 21.88 12.74
N VAL A 145 13.48 21.03 13.77
CA VAL A 145 12.25 20.38 14.25
C VAL A 145 11.34 21.33 15.03
N VAL A 146 11.90 22.17 15.89
CA VAL A 146 11.12 23.01 16.83
C VAL A 146 10.87 24.40 16.25
N LYS A 147 11.82 24.97 15.50
CA LYS A 147 11.71 26.32 14.93
C LYS A 147 11.46 26.34 13.42
N GLY A 148 11.53 25.20 12.73
CA GLY A 148 11.28 25.13 11.29
C GLY A 148 12.39 25.77 10.44
N ILE A 149 13.61 25.88 10.97
CA ILE A 149 14.75 26.45 10.24
C ILE A 149 15.36 25.35 9.36
N PRO A 150 15.39 25.50 8.02
CA PRO A 150 15.85 24.43 7.14
C PRO A 150 17.28 23.96 7.43
N ASN A 151 17.48 22.65 7.53
CA ASN A 151 18.81 22.03 7.70
C ASN A 151 19.85 22.47 6.67
N SER A 152 19.42 22.80 5.44
CA SER A 152 20.31 23.27 4.36
C SER A 152 21.11 24.52 4.73
N VAL A 153 20.62 25.35 5.66
CA VAL A 153 21.35 26.52 6.15
C VAL A 153 22.53 26.10 7.04
N TYR A 154 22.33 25.09 7.88
CA TYR A 154 23.36 24.53 8.75
C TYR A 154 24.39 23.70 7.97
N GLU A 155 23.94 22.88 7.01
CA GLU A 155 24.83 22.10 6.14
C GLU A 155 25.79 22.99 5.33
N LYS A 156 25.29 24.11 4.78
CA LYS A 156 26.15 25.10 4.11
C LYS A 156 27.25 25.64 5.03
N ALA A 157 26.97 25.83 6.31
CA ALA A 157 27.97 26.29 7.28
C ALA A 157 29.01 25.19 7.58
N ILE A 158 28.59 23.93 7.68
CA ILE A 158 29.51 22.78 7.81
C ILE A 158 30.41 22.67 6.58
N ASP A 159 29.83 22.70 5.37
CA ASP A 159 30.58 22.63 4.12
C ASP A 159 31.56 23.80 3.97
N THR A 160 31.15 25.01 4.34
CA THR A 160 32.05 26.17 4.36
C THR A 160 33.23 25.95 5.29
N LYS A 161 33.02 25.42 6.50
CA LYS A 161 34.09 25.11 7.45
C LYS A 161 35.02 24.00 6.93
N LYS A 162 34.47 22.96 6.30
CA LYS A 162 35.26 21.90 5.63
C LYS A 162 36.12 22.46 4.50
N MET A 163 35.57 23.31 3.64
CA MET A 163 36.32 23.96 2.55
C MET A 163 37.44 24.86 3.09
N GLN A 164 37.18 25.64 4.15
CA GLN A 164 38.20 26.47 4.80
C GLN A 164 39.37 25.65 5.38
N ARG A 165 39.09 24.42 5.83
CA ARG A 165 40.07 23.50 6.42
C ARG A 165 40.66 22.49 5.42
N GLY A 166 40.16 22.45 4.19
CA GLY A 166 40.56 21.46 3.17
C GLY A 166 40.18 20.02 3.53
N LEU A 167 39.08 19.81 4.24
CA LEU A 167 38.62 18.50 4.71
C LEU A 167 37.57 17.89 3.77
N ALA A 168 37.60 16.56 3.63
CA ALA A 168 36.62 15.84 2.82
C ALA A 168 35.40 15.37 3.63
N GLN A 169 35.60 14.97 4.90
CA GLN A 169 34.55 14.42 5.75
C GLN A 169 34.39 15.20 7.06
N ASP A 170 33.17 15.19 7.61
CA ASP A 170 32.87 15.83 8.90
C ASP A 170 33.66 15.23 10.06
N ILE A 171 33.99 13.94 9.97
CA ILE A 171 34.74 13.24 11.03
C ILE A 171 36.15 13.81 11.22
N ASP A 172 36.72 14.37 10.16
CA ASP A 172 38.06 14.95 10.15
C ASP A 172 38.13 16.31 10.85
N MET A 173 36.98 16.92 11.18
CA MET A 173 36.94 18.16 11.94
C MET A 173 37.43 17.95 13.37
N ASP A 174 38.34 18.84 13.80
CA ASP A 174 38.87 18.83 15.15
C ASP A 174 37.92 19.50 16.15
N ALA A 175 38.22 19.41 17.45
CA ALA A 175 37.37 19.96 18.48
C ALA A 175 37.23 21.50 18.42
N ASN A 176 38.22 22.23 17.91
CA ASN A 176 38.15 23.68 17.77
C ASN A 176 37.25 24.05 16.58
N ASP A 177 37.31 23.29 15.49
CA ASP A 177 36.41 23.48 14.34
C ASP A 177 34.94 23.33 14.76
N LEU A 178 34.64 22.31 15.55
CA LEU A 178 33.30 22.04 16.06
C LEU A 178 32.84 23.10 17.06
N GLU A 179 33.72 23.57 17.95
CA GLU A 179 33.40 24.66 18.88
C GLU A 179 33.12 25.98 18.15
N ASP A 180 33.86 26.27 17.08
CA ASP A 180 33.56 27.41 16.22
C ASP A 180 32.23 27.24 15.49
N LEU A 181 31.93 26.04 14.98
CA LEU A 181 30.65 25.74 14.35
C LEU A 181 29.47 25.93 15.31
N VAL A 182 29.61 25.57 16.59
CA VAL A 182 28.58 25.86 17.60
C VAL A 182 28.28 27.37 17.68
N LYS A 183 29.30 28.23 17.64
CA LYS A 183 29.10 29.69 17.65
C LYS A 183 28.38 30.15 16.38
N VAL A 184 28.79 29.63 15.22
CA VAL A 184 28.14 29.92 13.93
C VAL A 184 26.67 29.48 13.94
N PHE A 185 26.37 28.29 14.45
CA PHE A 185 25.01 27.73 14.51
C PHE A 185 24.10 28.55 15.41
N LYS A 186 24.61 29.06 16.53
CA LYS A 186 23.89 30.02 17.38
C LYS A 186 23.66 31.36 16.69
N GLY A 187 24.63 31.81 15.89
CA GLY A 187 24.47 32.99 15.02
C GLY A 187 23.34 32.80 14.01
N ILE A 188 23.36 31.69 13.28
CA ILE A 188 22.29 31.32 12.34
C ILE A 188 20.93 31.28 13.04
N TYR A 189 20.86 30.66 14.23
CA TYR A 189 19.62 30.64 15.02
C TYR A 189 19.14 32.05 15.39
N TYR A 190 20.05 32.92 15.82
CA TYR A 190 19.73 34.30 16.17
C TYR A 190 19.23 35.09 14.95
N ASP A 191 19.90 34.94 13.80
CA ASP A 191 19.53 35.64 12.57
C ASP A 191 18.15 35.20 12.04
N GLN A 192 17.79 33.93 12.22
CA GLN A 192 16.51 33.38 11.75
C GLN A 192 15.35 33.62 12.74
N THR A 193 15.61 33.65 14.05
CA THR A 193 14.56 33.75 15.07
C THR A 193 14.46 35.11 15.77
N GLY A 194 15.49 35.96 15.66
CA GLY A 194 15.63 37.20 16.41
C GLY A 194 15.92 37.01 17.90
N SER A 195 16.27 35.80 18.35
CA SER A 195 16.51 35.48 19.76
C SER A 195 17.71 34.56 19.95
N ALA A 196 18.38 34.64 21.10
CA ALA A 196 19.50 33.75 21.41
C ALA A 196 19.04 32.30 21.61
N PHE A 197 19.90 31.33 21.31
CA PHE A 197 19.59 29.92 21.51
C PHE A 197 19.25 29.63 22.99
N PRO A 198 18.10 29.01 23.32
CA PRO A 198 17.66 28.85 24.70
C PRO A 198 18.64 28.01 25.52
N GLN A 199 18.87 28.41 26.78
CA GLN A 199 19.77 27.71 27.71
C GLN A 199 19.02 26.95 28.82
N ASP A 200 17.74 27.29 29.05
CA ASP A 200 16.89 26.58 30.01
C ASP A 200 16.45 25.23 29.44
N VAL A 201 17.04 24.17 29.99
CA VAL A 201 16.81 22.79 29.55
C VAL A 201 15.37 22.33 29.77
N LYS A 202 14.69 22.80 30.82
CA LYS A 202 13.29 22.43 31.05
C LYS A 202 12.37 23.07 30.03
N ALA A 203 12.60 24.33 29.70
CA ALA A 203 11.87 25.01 28.63
C ALA A 203 12.10 24.33 27.27
N LEU A 204 13.36 23.99 26.95
CA LEU A 204 13.71 23.25 25.73
C LEU A 204 12.96 21.91 25.64
N LEU A 205 12.87 21.17 26.75
CA LEU A 205 12.13 19.89 26.79
C LEU A 205 10.64 20.08 26.46
N LEU A 206 9.99 21.06 27.07
CA LEU A 206 8.58 21.35 26.81
C LEU A 206 8.35 21.79 25.35
N GLU A 207 9.21 22.66 24.81
CA GLU A 207 9.13 23.07 23.39
C GLU A 207 9.31 21.87 22.44
N CYS A 208 10.20 20.92 22.76
CA CYS A 208 10.37 19.69 21.99
C CYS A 208 9.13 18.79 22.04
N ILE A 209 8.47 18.66 23.20
CA ILE A 209 7.23 17.88 23.36
C ILE A 209 6.11 18.51 22.53
N GLU A 210 5.96 19.84 22.59
CA GLU A 210 4.98 20.57 21.78
C GLU A 210 5.24 20.41 20.28
N ALA A 211 6.51 20.48 19.84
CA ALA A 211 6.88 20.26 18.44
C ALA A 211 6.46 18.87 17.95
N VAL A 212 6.64 17.83 18.78
CA VAL A 212 6.18 16.47 18.43
C VAL A 212 4.66 16.43 18.31
N PHE A 213 3.90 17.06 19.22
CA PHE A 213 2.44 17.12 19.07
C PHE A 213 2.03 17.86 17.81
N LYS A 214 2.61 19.04 17.53
CA LYS A 214 2.36 19.81 16.30
C LYS A 214 2.68 19.02 15.04
N SER A 215 3.70 18.17 15.07
CA SER A 215 4.07 17.31 13.94
C SER A 215 2.95 16.34 13.53
N TRP A 216 2.00 16.03 14.41
CA TRP A 216 0.86 15.18 14.08
C TRP A 216 -0.08 15.82 13.05
N ASN A 217 -0.28 17.15 13.09
CA ASN A 217 -1.14 17.86 12.14
C ASN A 217 -0.36 18.63 11.06
N ASN A 218 0.91 18.29 10.83
CA ASN A 218 1.62 18.83 9.67
C ASN A 218 1.01 18.26 8.35
N PRO A 219 1.11 19.00 7.23
CA PRO A 219 0.52 18.58 5.95
C PRO A 219 0.98 17.19 5.49
N ARG A 220 2.26 16.86 5.73
CA ARG A 220 2.86 15.56 5.37
C ARG A 220 2.22 14.40 6.15
N ALA A 221 2.02 14.52 7.46
CA ALA A 221 1.44 13.48 8.30
C ALA A 221 -0.05 13.26 7.99
N ILE A 222 -0.80 14.34 7.76
CA ILE A 222 -2.20 14.24 7.30
C ILE A 222 -2.29 13.45 6.01
N LYS A 223 -1.43 13.76 5.03
CA LYS A 223 -1.39 13.06 3.74
C LYS A 223 -0.99 11.59 3.88
N TYR A 224 0.03 11.29 4.67
CA TYR A 224 0.46 9.90 4.93
C TYR A 224 -0.65 9.09 5.59
N ARG A 225 -1.31 9.68 6.59
CA ARG A 225 -2.43 9.04 7.28
C ARG A 225 -3.55 8.69 6.31
N ARG A 226 -3.90 9.60 5.41
CA ARG A 226 -4.88 9.34 4.34
C ARG A 226 -4.47 8.19 3.42
N LEU A 227 -3.22 8.17 2.95
CA LEU A 227 -2.74 7.11 2.03
C LEU A 227 -2.69 5.71 2.69
N ASN A 228 -2.65 5.65 4.02
CA ASN A 228 -2.53 4.42 4.78
C ASN A 228 -3.75 4.13 5.66
N ASP A 229 -4.88 4.81 5.43
CA ASP A 229 -6.13 4.62 6.17
C ASP A 229 -6.00 4.77 7.71
N ILE A 230 -5.18 5.73 8.17
CA ILE A 230 -4.90 6.01 9.59
C ILE A 230 -5.78 7.17 10.08
N PRO A 231 -6.63 6.96 11.10
CA PRO A 231 -7.45 8.03 11.66
C PRO A 231 -6.64 9.16 12.31
N GLY A 232 -7.10 10.41 12.13
CA GLY A 232 -6.45 11.59 12.68
C GLY A 232 -6.64 11.78 14.19
N ASP A 233 -7.68 11.20 14.77
CA ASP A 233 -8.01 11.26 16.20
C ASP A 233 -7.14 10.36 17.10
N TRP A 234 -6.27 9.54 16.50
CA TRP A 234 -5.38 8.65 17.25
C TRP A 234 -4.27 9.39 18.02
N GLY A 235 -3.85 10.57 17.56
CA GLY A 235 -2.74 11.32 18.13
C GLY A 235 -1.38 10.61 18.04
N THR A 236 -0.35 11.20 18.63
CA THR A 236 1.01 10.63 18.75
C THR A 236 1.52 10.69 20.18
N ALA A 237 2.29 9.67 20.59
CA ALA A 237 2.97 9.66 21.88
C ALA A 237 4.37 10.28 21.77
N VAL A 238 4.91 10.74 22.90
CA VAL A 238 6.27 11.28 23.01
C VAL A 238 7.09 10.43 23.96
N ASN A 239 8.19 9.85 23.49
CA ASN A 239 9.09 9.03 24.28
C ASN A 239 10.30 9.87 24.68
N ILE A 240 10.51 10.03 25.98
CA ILE A 240 11.68 10.68 26.57
C ILE A 240 12.60 9.57 27.10
N GLN A 241 13.78 9.44 26.52
CA GLN A 241 14.69 8.33 26.82
C GLN A 241 16.10 8.84 27.11
N MET A 242 16.75 8.31 28.14
CA MET A 242 18.15 8.63 28.45
C MET A 242 19.06 8.35 27.25
N MET A 243 19.98 9.28 26.96
CA MET A 243 20.96 9.10 25.90
C MET A 243 22.00 8.05 26.27
N VAL A 244 22.33 7.24 25.27
CA VAL A 244 23.54 6.42 25.20
C VAL A 244 24.29 6.79 23.92
N PHE A 245 25.62 6.76 23.95
CA PHE A 245 26.43 7.38 22.91
C PHE A 245 27.30 6.38 22.15
N GLY A 246 27.05 6.25 20.85
CA GLY A 246 27.87 5.44 19.94
C GLY A 246 29.14 6.16 19.43
N ASN A 247 29.35 7.42 19.81
CA ASN A 247 30.38 8.32 19.26
C ASN A 247 31.38 8.86 20.31
N MET A 248 31.54 8.17 21.45
CA MET A 248 32.49 8.59 22.49
C MET A 248 33.92 8.04 22.31
N GLY A 249 34.13 7.17 21.32
CA GLY A 249 35.41 6.53 21.03
C GLY A 249 35.24 5.35 20.09
N ASP A 250 36.34 4.65 19.82
CA ASP A 250 36.38 3.52 18.89
C ASP A 250 35.81 2.22 19.48
N ASP A 251 35.54 2.19 20.79
CA ASP A 251 34.83 1.14 21.51
C ASP A 251 33.30 1.39 21.61
N CYS A 252 32.83 2.44 20.94
CA CYS A 252 31.42 2.82 20.87
C CYS A 252 30.92 2.67 19.44
N GLY A 253 29.63 2.41 19.26
CA GLY A 253 29.04 2.28 17.93
C GLY A 253 27.52 2.25 17.96
N THR A 254 26.91 2.16 16.80
CA THR A 254 25.45 2.09 16.67
C THR A 254 25.09 1.37 15.38
N GLY A 255 23.92 0.74 15.36
CA GLY A 255 23.48 -0.01 14.19
C GLY A 255 21.99 -0.29 14.17
N VAL A 256 21.57 -0.76 13.00
CA VAL A 256 20.20 -1.18 12.71
C VAL A 256 20.27 -2.58 12.11
N ALA A 257 19.50 -3.51 12.65
CA ALA A 257 19.52 -4.90 12.22
C ALA A 257 18.15 -5.56 12.35
N PHE A 258 17.97 -6.60 11.55
CA PHE A 258 16.78 -7.42 11.47
C PHE A 258 17.11 -8.83 11.96
N SER A 259 16.19 -9.49 12.66
CA SER A 259 16.40 -10.87 13.12
C SER A 259 16.46 -11.88 11.97
N ARG A 260 15.84 -11.55 10.82
CA ARG A 260 15.92 -12.28 9.55
C ARG A 260 16.13 -11.29 8.40
N ASN A 261 16.57 -11.77 7.24
CA ASN A 261 16.74 -10.93 6.07
C ASN A 261 15.39 -10.33 5.61
N PRO A 262 15.22 -9.00 5.57
CA PRO A 262 13.95 -8.37 5.21
C PRO A 262 13.62 -8.43 3.72
N SER A 263 14.57 -8.83 2.87
CA SER A 263 14.40 -8.94 1.42
C SER A 263 14.12 -10.39 0.98
N THR A 264 14.84 -11.36 1.54
CA THR A 264 14.71 -12.79 1.16
C THR A 264 13.89 -13.60 2.16
N GLY A 265 13.82 -13.15 3.42
CA GLY A 265 13.23 -13.89 4.54
C GLY A 265 14.15 -14.94 5.17
N GLU A 266 15.39 -15.07 4.69
CA GLU A 266 16.38 -16.00 5.24
C GLU A 266 16.56 -15.80 6.74
N ASN A 267 16.54 -16.89 7.51
CA ASN A 267 16.75 -16.90 8.96
C ASN A 267 18.22 -16.67 9.34
N LYS A 268 18.72 -15.47 9.04
CA LYS A 268 20.04 -14.95 9.41
C LYS A 268 19.90 -13.48 9.82
N ILE A 269 20.59 -13.08 10.88
CA ILE A 269 20.64 -11.66 11.28
C ILE A 269 21.20 -10.84 10.13
N TYR A 270 20.49 -9.78 9.78
CA TYR A 270 20.81 -8.93 8.65
C TYR A 270 20.83 -7.48 9.10
N GLY A 271 21.90 -6.73 8.87
CA GLY A 271 21.95 -5.34 9.33
C GLY A 271 23.27 -4.67 9.09
N GLU A 272 23.32 -3.42 9.49
CA GLU A 272 24.44 -2.51 9.29
C GLU A 272 24.75 -1.76 10.59
N PHE A 273 26.03 -1.45 10.81
CA PHE A 273 26.49 -0.68 11.95
C PHE A 273 27.68 0.21 11.61
N LEU A 274 27.93 1.23 12.44
CA LEU A 274 29.11 2.08 12.39
C LEU A 274 29.73 2.19 13.78
N MET A 275 31.06 2.09 13.84
CA MET A 275 31.83 2.43 15.03
C MET A 275 32.09 3.94 15.08
N ASN A 276 32.12 4.48 16.30
CA ASN A 276 32.33 5.89 16.60
C ASN A 276 31.37 6.79 15.81
N ALA A 277 30.06 6.57 15.98
CA ALA A 277 28.99 7.19 15.21
C ALA A 277 27.68 7.31 16.02
N GLN A 278 26.78 8.20 15.60
CA GLN A 278 25.38 8.23 16.06
C GLN A 278 24.44 7.66 15.01
N GLY A 279 23.21 7.29 15.42
CA GLY A 279 22.27 6.59 14.55
C GLY A 279 21.95 7.35 13.26
N GLU A 280 22.00 8.68 13.31
CA GLU A 280 21.89 9.57 12.15
C GLU A 280 22.93 9.26 11.06
N ASP A 281 24.18 8.98 11.45
CA ASP A 281 25.27 8.70 10.50
C ASP A 281 25.04 7.39 9.73
N VAL A 282 24.35 6.41 10.36
CA VAL A 282 23.95 5.15 9.72
C VAL A 282 22.85 5.40 8.69
N VAL A 283 21.88 6.27 9.01
CA VAL A 283 20.74 6.58 8.13
C VAL A 283 21.12 7.49 6.97
N ALA A 284 21.94 8.51 7.23
CA ALA A 284 22.39 9.49 6.23
C ALA A 284 23.35 8.89 5.19
N GLY A 285 24.02 7.78 5.52
CA GLY A 285 24.91 7.09 4.58
C GLY A 285 26.15 7.91 4.17
N ILE A 286 26.50 8.96 4.92
CA ILE A 286 27.71 9.78 4.71
C ILE A 286 28.97 8.90 4.85
N ARG A 287 28.92 7.94 5.78
CA ARG A 287 29.92 6.87 5.94
C ARG A 287 29.32 5.57 5.47
N THR A 288 30.07 4.78 4.70
CA THR A 288 29.67 3.43 4.29
C THR A 288 29.52 2.55 5.53
N PRO A 289 28.30 2.06 5.86
CA PRO A 289 28.10 1.19 7.01
C PRO A 289 28.79 -0.16 6.84
N MET A 290 29.14 -0.79 7.96
CA MET A 290 29.69 -2.14 8.01
C MET A 290 28.55 -3.14 8.18
N THR A 291 28.63 -4.29 7.52
CA THR A 291 27.67 -5.39 7.71
C THR A 291 27.77 -5.94 9.14
N ILE A 292 26.64 -6.25 9.77
CA ILE A 292 26.57 -6.76 11.16
C ILE A 292 27.46 -7.98 11.43
N ASP A 293 27.76 -8.81 10.41
CA ASP A 293 28.70 -9.93 10.52
C ASP A 293 30.10 -9.48 10.97
N LYS A 294 30.56 -8.28 10.58
CA LYS A 294 31.85 -7.73 11.02
C LYS A 294 31.88 -7.39 12.51
N LEU A 295 30.73 -7.16 13.15
CA LEU A 295 30.69 -6.93 14.59
C LEU A 295 31.13 -8.18 15.36
N ALA A 296 30.89 -9.38 14.80
CA ALA A 296 31.38 -10.64 15.36
C ALA A 296 32.91 -10.74 15.36
N GLU A 297 33.60 -10.05 14.44
CA GLU A 297 35.06 -9.98 14.37
C GLU A 297 35.62 -8.91 15.34
N ILE A 298 34.95 -7.76 15.45
CA ILE A 298 35.41 -6.63 16.28
C ILE A 298 35.15 -6.87 17.77
N ASN A 299 33.94 -7.30 18.12
CA ASN A 299 33.55 -7.57 19.50
C ASN A 299 32.57 -8.75 19.56
N PRO A 300 33.10 -9.99 19.66
CA PRO A 300 32.31 -11.22 19.67
C PRO A 300 31.28 -11.27 20.80
N ASP A 301 31.62 -10.73 21.98
CA ASP A 301 30.75 -10.78 23.16
C ASP A 301 29.49 -9.94 22.97
N ILE A 302 29.65 -8.70 22.46
CA ILE A 302 28.52 -7.83 22.13
C ILE A 302 27.69 -8.41 21.00
N TYR A 303 28.31 -8.94 19.95
CA TYR A 303 27.59 -9.59 18.86
C TYR A 303 26.73 -10.75 19.37
N ASN A 304 27.30 -11.62 20.22
CA ASN A 304 26.56 -12.75 20.81
C ASN A 304 25.43 -12.28 21.73
N GLU A 305 25.63 -11.22 22.50
CA GLU A 305 24.57 -10.60 23.31
C GLU A 305 23.45 -10.02 22.44
N PHE A 306 23.80 -9.34 21.35
CA PHE A 306 22.85 -8.81 20.38
C PHE A 306 22.03 -9.93 19.73
N VAL A 307 22.68 -11.01 19.27
CA VAL A 307 22.01 -12.18 18.68
C VAL A 307 21.02 -12.82 19.66
N ARG A 308 21.40 -12.95 20.95
CA ARG A 308 20.51 -13.48 21.99
C ARG A 308 19.31 -12.57 22.22
N SER A 309 19.52 -11.26 22.23
CA SER A 309 18.45 -10.26 22.38
C SER A 309 17.49 -10.31 21.19
N ALA A 310 17.99 -10.35 19.97
CA ALA A 310 17.19 -10.46 18.74
C ALA A 310 16.34 -11.75 18.73
N LYS A 311 16.93 -12.91 19.06
CA LYS A 311 16.20 -14.19 19.16
C LYS A 311 15.13 -14.19 20.26
N LYS A 312 15.43 -13.59 21.42
CA LYS A 312 14.47 -13.45 22.52
C LYS A 312 13.27 -12.60 22.10
N LEU A 313 13.52 -11.52 21.38
CA LEU A 313 12.50 -10.63 20.84
C LEU A 313 11.65 -11.33 19.76
N GLU A 314 12.29 -12.00 18.79
CA GLU A 314 11.57 -12.76 17.76
C GLU A 314 10.69 -13.85 18.36
N LYS A 315 11.17 -14.60 19.36
CA LYS A 315 10.38 -15.62 20.05
C LYS A 315 9.21 -15.03 20.85
N HIS A 316 9.41 -13.86 21.46
CA HIS A 316 8.38 -13.19 22.26
C HIS A 316 7.28 -12.60 21.39
N TYR A 317 7.65 -11.82 20.36
CA TYR A 317 6.70 -11.20 19.42
C TYR A 317 6.20 -12.17 18.35
N LYS A 318 6.83 -13.35 18.25
CA LYS A 318 6.57 -14.41 17.27
C LYS A 318 6.65 -13.90 15.83
N ASP A 319 7.52 -12.93 15.58
CA ASP A 319 7.71 -12.31 14.27
C ASP A 319 9.13 -11.81 14.11
N MET A 320 9.59 -11.70 12.86
CA MET A 320 10.86 -11.03 12.56
C MET A 320 10.85 -9.58 13.07
N GLN A 321 11.93 -9.22 13.76
CA GLN A 321 12.09 -7.93 14.42
C GLN A 321 13.09 -7.06 13.67
N ASP A 322 12.79 -5.77 13.58
CA ASP A 322 13.69 -4.67 13.23
C ASP A 322 14.14 -4.00 14.54
N LEU A 323 15.45 -3.98 14.76
CA LEU A 323 16.11 -3.56 15.99
C LEU A 323 17.08 -2.40 15.73
N GLU A 324 17.02 -1.39 16.60
CA GLU A 324 18.05 -0.34 16.69
C GLU A 324 18.87 -0.55 17.96
N PHE A 325 20.19 -0.47 17.86
CA PHE A 325 21.08 -0.65 19.01
C PHE A 325 22.23 0.36 19.04
N THR A 326 22.77 0.57 20.24
CA THR A 326 23.97 1.36 20.49
C THR A 326 24.91 0.59 21.41
N ILE A 327 26.20 0.74 21.16
CA ILE A 327 27.29 0.25 21.99
C ILE A 327 27.95 1.48 22.61
N GLU A 328 27.97 1.56 23.93
CA GLU A 328 28.68 2.61 24.68
C GLU A 328 29.70 1.93 25.60
N HIS A 329 30.99 2.21 25.38
CA HIS A 329 32.10 1.63 26.15
C HIS A 329 31.99 0.11 26.36
N GLY A 330 31.75 -0.61 25.27
CA GLY A 330 31.63 -2.07 25.30
C GLY A 330 30.31 -2.62 25.88
N SER A 331 29.33 -1.77 26.21
CA SER A 331 28.01 -2.19 26.71
C SER A 331 26.94 -2.05 25.63
N LEU A 332 26.16 -3.10 25.40
CA LEU A 332 25.05 -3.12 24.44
C LEU A 332 23.79 -2.47 25.03
N TYR A 333 23.14 -1.62 24.23
CA TYR A 333 21.84 -1.05 24.51
C TYR A 333 20.90 -1.24 23.32
N ILE A 334 19.74 -1.84 23.54
CA ILE A 334 18.66 -1.90 22.54
C ILE A 334 17.82 -0.62 22.69
N LEU A 335 17.69 0.13 21.61
CA LEU A 335 16.97 1.41 21.62
C LEU A 335 15.54 1.27 21.14
N GLN A 336 15.28 0.32 20.24
CA GLN A 336 13.98 0.13 19.64
C GLN A 336 13.85 -1.29 19.11
N THR A 337 12.64 -1.82 19.15
CA THR A 337 12.24 -2.99 18.37
C THR A 337 10.87 -2.72 17.75
N ARG A 338 10.61 -3.34 16.61
CA ARG A 338 9.28 -3.43 16.00
C ARG A 338 9.24 -4.64 15.07
N ASN A 339 8.04 -5.08 14.69
CA ASN A 339 7.92 -6.05 13.60
C ASN A 339 8.55 -5.45 12.34
N GLY A 340 9.51 -6.17 11.76
CA GLY A 340 10.30 -5.65 10.65
C GLY A 340 9.48 -5.58 9.38
N LYS A 341 9.49 -4.41 8.74
CA LYS A 341 8.97 -4.25 7.37
C LYS A 341 9.82 -5.09 6.43
N ARG A 342 9.16 -5.79 5.51
CA ARG A 342 9.78 -6.81 4.68
C ARG A 342 9.09 -6.90 3.33
N THR A 343 9.77 -7.48 2.36
CA THR A 343 9.21 -7.74 1.03
C THR A 343 8.16 -8.84 1.12
N ALA A 344 7.30 -8.94 0.12
CA ALA A 344 6.32 -10.01 0.05
C ALA A 344 6.97 -11.42 0.06
N GLN A 345 8.12 -11.58 -0.59
CA GLN A 345 8.87 -12.83 -0.58
C GLN A 345 9.38 -13.16 0.83
N ALA A 346 9.94 -12.17 1.52
CA ALA A 346 10.39 -12.34 2.90
C ALA A 346 9.21 -12.60 3.85
N ALA A 347 8.05 -11.96 3.66
CA ALA A 347 6.86 -12.22 4.46
C ALA A 347 6.41 -13.69 4.35
N LEU A 348 6.37 -14.25 3.13
CA LEU A 348 6.06 -15.65 2.91
C LEU A 348 7.07 -16.59 3.57
N GLN A 349 8.36 -16.36 3.31
CA GLN A 349 9.43 -17.21 3.84
C GLN A 349 9.42 -17.19 5.37
N VAL A 350 9.34 -16.01 5.99
CA VAL A 350 9.30 -15.90 7.45
C VAL A 350 8.04 -16.54 8.02
N ALA A 351 6.86 -16.33 7.44
CA ALA A 351 5.62 -16.93 7.94
C ALA A 351 5.68 -18.46 7.91
N VAL A 352 6.17 -19.04 6.81
CA VAL A 352 6.33 -20.49 6.65
C VAL A 352 7.40 -21.05 7.59
N ASP A 353 8.53 -20.37 7.73
CA ASP A 353 9.61 -20.81 8.63
C ASP A 353 9.16 -20.77 10.10
N LEU A 354 8.44 -19.74 10.52
CA LEU A 354 7.91 -19.65 11.89
C LEU A 354 6.92 -20.78 12.22
N VAL A 355 6.17 -21.28 11.23
CA VAL A 355 5.33 -22.48 11.38
C VAL A 355 6.20 -23.74 11.51
N LYS A 356 7.20 -23.90 10.62
CA LYS A 356 8.13 -25.04 10.64
C LYS A 356 8.96 -25.10 11.93
N GLU A 357 9.28 -23.94 12.50
CA GLU A 357 9.95 -23.78 13.79
C GLU A 357 9.02 -23.97 15.00
N GLY A 358 7.71 -24.09 14.79
CA GLY A 358 6.71 -24.28 15.84
C GLY A 358 6.45 -23.05 16.71
N LEU A 359 6.80 -21.84 16.24
CA LEU A 359 6.58 -20.58 16.96
C LEU A 359 5.14 -20.07 16.79
N ILE A 360 4.55 -20.31 15.62
CA ILE A 360 3.17 -19.98 15.26
C ILE A 360 2.49 -21.19 14.59
N ASP A 361 1.16 -21.18 14.53
CA ASP A 361 0.38 -22.13 13.74
C ASP A 361 0.06 -21.57 12.34
N GLU A 362 -0.54 -22.40 11.49
CA GLU A 362 -0.90 -22.03 10.11
C GLU A 362 -1.89 -20.86 10.07
N ARG A 363 -2.83 -20.78 11.02
CA ARG A 363 -3.83 -19.71 11.11
C ARG A 363 -3.16 -18.37 11.37
N GLU A 364 -2.22 -18.34 12.29
CA GLU A 364 -1.45 -17.17 12.64
C GLU A 364 -0.49 -16.77 11.51
N ALA A 365 0.06 -17.73 10.75
CA ALA A 365 0.84 -17.43 9.54
C ALA A 365 0.00 -16.74 8.46
N VAL A 366 -1.23 -17.22 8.21
CA VAL A 366 -2.19 -16.60 7.28
C VAL A 366 -2.52 -15.16 7.68
N LEU A 367 -2.68 -14.87 8.98
CA LEU A 367 -2.97 -13.52 9.47
C LEU A 367 -1.79 -12.54 9.39
N ARG A 368 -0.55 -13.04 9.29
CA ARG A 368 0.67 -12.21 9.33
C ARG A 368 1.09 -11.67 7.97
N VAL A 369 0.62 -12.27 6.88
CA VAL A 369 0.95 -11.82 5.52
C VAL A 369 -0.09 -10.78 5.10
N GLU A 370 0.35 -9.57 4.78
CA GLU A 370 -0.57 -8.52 4.33
C GLU A 370 -1.05 -8.81 2.90
N PRO A 371 -2.36 -8.82 2.60
CA PRO A 371 -2.84 -9.15 1.26
C PRO A 371 -2.30 -8.25 0.14
N LYS A 372 -2.11 -6.95 0.42
CA LYS A 372 -1.51 -6.00 -0.55
C LYS A 372 -0.09 -6.39 -0.94
N GLN A 373 0.68 -7.01 -0.06
CA GLN A 373 2.05 -7.46 -0.38
C GLN A 373 2.04 -8.58 -1.44
N LEU A 374 1.00 -9.44 -1.50
CA LEU A 374 0.93 -10.48 -2.52
C LEU A 374 0.84 -9.93 -3.95
N GLU A 375 0.30 -8.72 -4.13
CA GLU A 375 0.25 -8.07 -5.44
C GLU A 375 1.67 -7.91 -6.03
N GLN A 376 2.66 -7.65 -5.17
CA GLN A 376 4.06 -7.48 -5.56
C GLN A 376 4.67 -8.77 -6.13
N LEU A 377 4.29 -9.93 -5.60
CA LEU A 377 4.77 -11.23 -6.09
C LEU A 377 4.19 -11.61 -7.44
N LEU A 378 3.07 -10.98 -7.80
CA LEU A 378 2.40 -11.18 -9.07
C LEU A 378 2.89 -10.18 -10.13
N HIS A 379 3.73 -9.21 -9.75
CA HIS A 379 4.37 -8.35 -10.73
C HIS A 379 5.34 -9.14 -11.63
N PRO A 380 5.44 -8.76 -12.92
CA PRO A 380 6.36 -9.39 -13.85
C PRO A 380 7.82 -9.24 -13.42
N ASN A 381 8.62 -10.29 -13.64
CA ASN A 381 10.09 -10.26 -13.48
C ASN A 381 10.75 -10.05 -14.85
N PHE A 382 12.00 -9.59 -14.92
CA PHE A 382 12.69 -9.51 -16.22
C PHE A 382 12.79 -10.88 -16.90
N ASP A 383 12.63 -10.88 -18.22
CA ASP A 383 12.92 -12.06 -19.05
C ASP A 383 14.41 -12.40 -18.93
N LYS A 384 14.72 -13.58 -18.37
CA LYS A 384 16.10 -14.02 -18.12
C LYS A 384 16.96 -14.09 -19.37
N GLU A 385 16.39 -14.40 -20.53
CA GLU A 385 17.14 -14.45 -21.78
C GLU A 385 17.46 -13.03 -22.28
N LYS A 386 16.51 -12.10 -22.18
CA LYS A 386 16.75 -10.70 -22.57
C LYS A 386 17.68 -9.98 -21.60
N LEU A 387 17.55 -10.27 -20.30
CA LEU A 387 18.42 -9.72 -19.25
C LEU A 387 19.89 -10.09 -19.46
N LYS A 388 20.19 -11.28 -20.01
CA LYS A 388 21.58 -11.68 -20.34
C LYS A 388 22.25 -10.80 -21.39
N TYR A 389 21.47 -10.24 -22.33
CA TYR A 389 21.98 -9.40 -23.41
C TYR A 389 21.84 -7.90 -23.12
N ALA A 390 21.20 -7.53 -22.02
CA ALA A 390 21.08 -6.15 -21.60
C ALA A 390 22.44 -5.60 -21.13
N ARG A 391 22.77 -4.37 -21.55
CA ARG A 391 23.99 -3.70 -21.11
C ARG A 391 23.80 -3.24 -19.67
N LEU A 392 24.58 -3.80 -18.75
CA LEU A 392 24.71 -3.29 -17.39
C LEU A 392 25.45 -1.95 -17.43
N ILE A 393 24.86 -0.90 -16.86
CA ILE A 393 25.40 0.46 -16.88
C ILE A 393 25.87 0.94 -15.51
N ALA A 394 25.24 0.46 -14.43
CA ALA A 394 25.67 0.75 -13.07
C ALA A 394 25.21 -0.35 -12.10
N GLN A 395 25.78 -0.36 -10.90
CA GLN A 395 25.38 -1.29 -9.84
C GLN A 395 25.38 -0.57 -8.50
N GLY A 396 24.25 -0.67 -7.78
CA GLY A 396 24.10 -0.23 -6.40
C GLY A 396 23.72 -1.39 -5.48
N LEU A 397 23.08 -1.06 -4.36
CA LEU A 397 22.54 -1.99 -3.39
C LEU A 397 21.11 -2.40 -3.78
N ALA A 398 20.81 -3.70 -3.68
CA ALA A 398 19.50 -4.30 -3.92
C ALA A 398 18.49 -3.93 -2.81
N ALA A 399 18.07 -2.67 -2.77
CA ALA A 399 17.33 -2.07 -1.66
C ALA A 399 15.89 -2.57 -1.54
N SER A 400 15.19 -2.70 -2.67
CA SER A 400 13.83 -3.25 -2.74
C SER A 400 13.67 -4.06 -4.03
N PRO A 401 13.25 -5.33 -3.95
CA PRO A 401 13.17 -6.22 -5.10
C PRO A 401 12.13 -5.76 -6.12
N GLY A 402 12.28 -6.26 -7.35
CA GLY A 402 11.37 -5.99 -8.46
C GLY A 402 12.11 -5.68 -9.75
N ALA A 403 11.37 -5.75 -10.86
CA ALA A 403 11.83 -5.36 -12.19
C ALA A 403 11.07 -4.10 -12.62
N ALA A 404 11.79 -3.01 -12.88
CA ALA A 404 11.20 -1.75 -13.30
C ALA A 404 11.87 -1.23 -14.56
N THR A 405 11.07 -0.83 -15.54
CA THR A 405 11.52 -0.14 -16.75
C THR A 405 10.74 1.15 -16.89
N GLY A 406 11.43 2.24 -17.20
CA GLY A 406 10.77 3.52 -17.42
C GLY A 406 11.73 4.65 -17.78
N LYS A 407 11.13 5.80 -18.09
CA LYS A 407 11.82 7.04 -18.41
C LYS A 407 12.40 7.69 -17.15
N VAL A 408 13.63 8.16 -17.22
CA VAL A 408 14.31 8.84 -16.12
C VAL A 408 13.65 10.18 -15.81
N VAL A 409 13.40 10.45 -14.53
CA VAL A 409 12.95 11.75 -13.99
C VAL A 409 13.74 12.09 -12.73
N PHE A 410 14.12 13.37 -12.57
CA PHE A 410 15.02 13.82 -11.47
C PHE A 410 14.31 14.56 -10.33
N SER A 411 12.99 14.78 -10.45
CA SER A 411 12.16 15.46 -9.45
C SER A 411 10.86 14.70 -9.19
N ALA A 412 10.49 14.59 -7.91
CA ALA A 412 9.25 13.96 -7.49
C ALA A 412 8.00 14.70 -8.00
N GLU A 413 8.03 16.04 -8.01
CA GLU A 413 6.93 16.87 -8.50
C GLU A 413 6.69 16.64 -10.00
N LYS A 414 7.78 16.57 -10.77
CA LYS A 414 7.71 16.33 -12.20
C LYS A 414 7.26 14.90 -12.54
N ALA A 415 7.67 13.92 -11.73
CA ALA A 415 7.16 12.56 -11.83
C ALA A 415 5.63 12.50 -11.68
N VAL A 416 5.06 13.24 -10.72
CA VAL A 416 3.60 13.33 -10.53
C VAL A 416 2.92 14.00 -11.73
N GLN A 417 3.45 15.13 -12.21
CA GLN A 417 2.91 15.84 -13.37
C GLN A 417 2.87 14.96 -14.63
N LEU A 418 3.97 14.26 -14.91
CA LEU A 418 4.06 13.33 -16.05
C LEU A 418 3.08 12.16 -15.89
N HIS A 419 2.95 11.62 -14.67
CA HIS A 419 2.01 10.55 -14.37
C HIS A 419 0.55 10.96 -14.57
N GLU A 420 0.19 12.20 -14.19
CA GLU A 420 -1.13 12.79 -14.41
C GLU A 420 -1.39 13.09 -15.90
N ALA A 421 -0.35 13.45 -16.65
CA ALA A 421 -0.41 13.63 -18.11
C ALA A 421 -0.52 12.30 -18.89
N GLY A 422 -0.44 11.14 -18.21
CA GLY A 422 -0.64 9.81 -18.78
C GLY A 422 0.63 8.97 -18.94
N GLU A 423 1.81 9.50 -18.62
CA GLU A 423 3.08 8.77 -18.69
C GLU A 423 3.24 7.87 -17.45
N LYS A 424 3.08 6.56 -17.62
CA LYS A 424 3.07 5.59 -16.50
C LYS A 424 4.39 4.84 -16.28
N GLU A 425 5.33 4.94 -17.21
CA GLU A 425 6.64 4.26 -17.16
C GLU A 425 7.72 5.25 -16.72
N LEU A 426 7.84 5.52 -15.42
CA LEU A 426 8.79 6.52 -14.87
C LEU A 426 9.75 5.88 -13.87
N ILE A 427 11.02 6.30 -13.87
CA ILE A 427 12.06 5.93 -12.90
C ILE A 427 12.59 7.20 -12.24
N LEU A 428 12.42 7.30 -10.92
CA LEU A 428 12.90 8.44 -10.15
C LEU A 428 14.38 8.28 -9.81
N VAL A 429 15.23 9.20 -10.29
CA VAL A 429 16.67 9.25 -10.01
C VAL A 429 16.96 10.44 -9.11
N ARG A 430 17.58 10.21 -7.95
CA ARG A 430 17.89 11.26 -6.95
C ARG A 430 19.28 11.06 -6.36
N LEU A 431 19.88 12.12 -5.82
CA LEU A 431 21.07 11.97 -4.97
C LEU A 431 20.73 11.12 -3.73
N GLU A 432 19.67 11.53 -3.03
CA GLU A 432 19.00 10.83 -1.93
C GLU A 432 17.52 11.22 -1.91
N THR A 433 16.67 10.39 -1.31
CA THR A 433 15.24 10.72 -1.12
C THR A 433 14.98 11.20 0.29
N SER A 434 13.99 12.08 0.43
CA SER A 434 13.46 12.60 1.68
C SER A 434 11.95 12.32 1.80
N ALA A 435 11.36 12.69 2.95
CA ALA A 435 9.91 12.58 3.14
C ALA A 435 9.08 13.42 2.14
N ASN A 436 9.68 14.43 1.51
CA ASN A 436 9.00 15.25 0.50
C ASN A 436 8.87 14.54 -0.85
N ASP A 437 9.65 13.48 -1.10
CA ASP A 437 9.68 12.78 -2.39
C ASP A 437 8.64 11.67 -2.51
N ILE A 438 7.87 11.40 -1.44
CA ILE A 438 6.93 10.27 -1.34
C ILE A 438 5.93 10.20 -2.51
N ASP A 439 5.44 11.36 -2.97
CA ASP A 439 4.47 11.39 -4.07
C ASP A 439 5.08 10.91 -5.39
N GLY A 440 6.29 11.38 -5.70
CA GLY A 440 7.05 10.96 -6.87
C GLY A 440 7.43 9.48 -6.79
N MET A 441 7.86 9.03 -5.61
CA MET A 441 8.20 7.62 -5.36
C MET A 441 7.01 6.68 -5.60
N ASN A 442 5.79 7.11 -5.29
CA ASN A 442 4.58 6.31 -5.42
C ASN A 442 4.09 6.19 -6.88
N VAL A 443 4.35 7.20 -7.72
CA VAL A 443 3.92 7.20 -9.13
C VAL A 443 4.95 6.54 -10.06
N CYS A 444 6.20 6.40 -9.62
CA CYS A 444 7.29 5.79 -10.38
C CYS A 444 7.30 4.25 -10.25
N LYS A 445 7.72 3.57 -11.33
CA LYS A 445 7.92 2.11 -11.37
C LYS A 445 9.14 1.67 -10.58
N GLY A 446 10.14 2.54 -10.46
CA GLY A 446 11.39 2.24 -9.77
C GLY A 446 12.12 3.50 -9.31
N ILE A 447 13.05 3.31 -8.38
CA ILE A 447 13.80 4.39 -7.72
C ILE A 447 15.29 4.04 -7.73
N LEU A 448 16.11 4.98 -8.18
CA LEU A 448 17.57 4.89 -8.18
C LEU A 448 18.16 6.03 -7.35
N THR A 449 19.00 5.71 -6.36
CA THR A 449 19.72 6.75 -5.59
C THR A 449 21.23 6.59 -5.65
N VAL A 450 21.95 7.71 -5.65
CA VAL A 450 23.42 7.75 -5.62
C VAL A 450 23.93 7.39 -4.22
N ARG A 451 23.29 7.94 -3.19
CA ARG A 451 23.63 7.74 -1.78
C ARG A 451 22.57 6.90 -1.06
N GLY A 452 22.94 6.42 0.12
CA GLY A 452 22.05 5.67 1.02
C GLY A 452 22.31 4.16 1.02
N GLY A 453 22.27 3.57 2.21
CA GLY A 453 22.40 2.12 2.43
C GLY A 453 21.09 1.36 2.31
N MET A 454 21.10 0.08 2.72
CA MET A 454 19.91 -0.77 2.75
C MET A 454 18.83 -0.30 3.72
N THR A 455 19.20 0.57 4.67
CA THR A 455 18.34 1.18 5.69
C THR A 455 17.99 2.65 5.40
N SER A 456 18.42 3.18 4.25
CA SER A 456 18.11 4.55 3.83
C SER A 456 16.61 4.80 3.65
N HIS A 457 16.22 6.08 3.63
CA HIS A 457 14.83 6.48 3.40
C HIS A 457 14.24 5.84 2.14
N ALA A 458 14.97 5.91 1.01
CA ALA A 458 14.56 5.30 -0.26
C ALA A 458 14.28 3.81 -0.10
N ALA A 459 15.22 3.09 0.52
CA ALA A 459 15.15 1.64 0.69
C ALA A 459 13.96 1.22 1.59
N VAL A 460 13.76 1.91 2.71
CA VAL A 460 12.68 1.59 3.67
C VAL A 460 11.30 1.88 3.08
N VAL A 461 11.14 3.02 2.40
CA VAL A 461 9.87 3.44 1.80
C VAL A 461 9.56 2.57 0.59
N ALA A 462 10.51 2.34 -0.31
CA ALA A 462 10.33 1.50 -1.49
C ALA A 462 9.93 0.06 -1.12
N ARG A 463 10.55 -0.54 -0.08
CA ARG A 463 10.12 -1.85 0.44
C ARG A 463 8.71 -1.84 0.99
N GLY A 464 8.32 -0.78 1.67
CA GLY A 464 6.96 -0.62 2.19
C GLY A 464 5.91 -0.49 1.06
N MET A 465 6.28 0.14 -0.05
CA MET A 465 5.42 0.31 -1.23
C MET A 465 5.45 -0.91 -2.17
N GLY A 466 6.53 -1.70 -2.14
CA GLY A 466 6.78 -2.74 -3.14
C GLY A 466 7.37 -2.23 -4.44
N THR A 467 7.91 -1.02 -4.44
CA THR A 467 8.52 -0.41 -5.63
C THR A 467 9.96 -0.91 -5.75
N CYS A 468 10.39 -1.21 -6.98
CA CYS A 468 11.77 -1.59 -7.27
C CYS A 468 12.73 -0.46 -6.86
N CYS A 469 13.77 -0.76 -6.09
CA CYS A 469 14.74 0.25 -5.67
C CYS A 469 16.18 -0.27 -5.69
N VAL A 470 17.05 0.51 -6.32
CA VAL A 470 18.50 0.37 -6.27
C VAL A 470 19.06 1.60 -5.55
N ALA A 471 19.68 1.42 -4.39
CA ALA A 471 20.19 2.53 -3.57
C ALA A 471 21.72 2.54 -3.50
N GLY A 472 22.33 3.68 -3.20
CA GLY A 472 23.78 3.74 -2.98
C GLY A 472 24.61 3.46 -4.24
N CYS A 473 24.11 3.82 -5.41
CA CYS A 473 24.80 3.66 -6.68
C CYS A 473 25.89 4.74 -6.83
N SER A 474 26.99 4.62 -6.11
CA SER A 474 28.05 5.63 -6.07
C SER A 474 28.83 5.78 -7.38
N SER A 475 28.63 4.88 -8.35
CA SER A 475 29.28 4.95 -9.65
C SER A 475 28.65 6.00 -10.58
N ILE A 476 27.45 6.51 -10.29
CA ILE A 476 26.81 7.54 -11.11
C ILE A 476 26.97 8.92 -10.49
N VAL A 477 27.10 9.94 -11.32
CA VAL A 477 27.10 11.35 -10.90
C VAL A 477 25.79 11.99 -11.39
N VAL A 478 24.94 12.42 -10.48
CA VAL A 478 23.62 12.99 -10.81
C VAL A 478 23.67 14.51 -10.74
N ASN A 479 23.16 15.18 -11.77
CA ASN A 479 22.89 16.60 -11.81
C ASN A 479 21.38 16.84 -11.92
N GLU A 480 20.74 17.10 -10.79
CA GLU A 480 19.29 17.25 -10.70
C GLU A 480 18.77 18.55 -11.34
N GLU A 481 19.58 19.61 -11.37
CA GLU A 481 19.20 20.91 -11.95
C GLU A 481 19.22 20.88 -13.48
N GLU A 482 20.25 20.26 -14.06
CA GLU A 482 20.39 20.14 -15.52
C GLU A 482 19.67 18.90 -16.09
N GLY A 483 19.23 17.97 -15.23
CA GLY A 483 18.37 16.85 -15.61
C GLY A 483 19.10 15.70 -16.31
N TYR A 484 20.28 15.33 -15.81
CA TYR A 484 21.01 14.14 -16.29
C TYR A 484 21.78 13.41 -15.18
N PHE A 485 22.20 12.19 -15.48
CA PHE A 485 23.28 11.54 -14.75
C PHE A 485 24.35 10.99 -15.69
N GLU A 486 25.59 10.96 -15.21
CA GLU A 486 26.76 10.52 -15.95
C GLU A 486 27.32 9.22 -15.35
N LEU A 487 27.77 8.32 -16.23
CA LEU A 487 28.49 7.10 -15.90
C LEU A 487 30.01 7.34 -15.87
N PRO A 488 30.81 6.46 -15.23
CA PRO A 488 32.27 6.60 -15.20
C PRO A 488 32.95 6.53 -16.58
N ASP A 489 32.28 5.96 -17.58
CA ASP A 489 32.76 5.89 -18.96
C ASP A 489 32.41 7.13 -19.80
N GLY A 490 31.80 8.15 -19.18
CA GLY A 490 31.41 9.42 -19.81
C GLY A 490 30.08 9.38 -20.56
N ALA A 491 29.30 8.29 -20.45
CA ALA A 491 27.96 8.24 -21.02
C ALA A 491 26.96 9.03 -20.16
N GLU A 492 26.15 9.87 -20.79
CA GLU A 492 25.13 10.69 -20.14
C GLU A 492 23.72 10.13 -20.43
N TYR A 493 22.87 10.14 -19.40
CA TYR A 493 21.46 9.78 -19.47
C TYR A 493 20.62 10.99 -19.09
N MET A 494 19.81 11.45 -20.03
CA MET A 494 18.98 12.64 -19.90
C MET A 494 17.59 12.30 -19.37
N GLU A 495 16.90 13.31 -18.88
CA GLU A 495 15.49 13.20 -18.54
C GLU A 495 14.67 12.70 -19.75
N GLY A 496 13.87 11.65 -19.54
CA GLY A 496 13.09 11.00 -20.60
C GLY A 496 13.73 9.74 -21.19
N ASP A 497 15.02 9.50 -20.98
CA ASP A 497 15.70 8.28 -21.44
C ASP A 497 15.22 7.05 -20.68
N TYR A 498 15.19 5.90 -21.36
CA TYR A 498 14.76 4.65 -20.73
C TYR A 498 15.91 3.95 -20.02
N ILE A 499 15.66 3.56 -18.78
CA ILE A 499 16.51 2.65 -18.03
C ILE A 499 15.68 1.52 -17.43
N SER A 500 16.35 0.44 -17.07
CA SER A 500 15.76 -0.71 -16.39
C SER A 500 16.49 -1.00 -15.08
N LEU A 501 15.76 -1.16 -13.99
CA LEU A 501 16.27 -1.44 -12.65
C LEU A 501 15.89 -2.86 -12.24
N ASP A 502 16.88 -3.64 -11.80
CA ASP A 502 16.68 -4.88 -11.06
C ASP A 502 16.99 -4.65 -9.59
N GLY A 503 15.94 -4.38 -8.82
CA GLY A 503 16.02 -4.14 -7.39
C GLY A 503 16.37 -5.38 -6.57
N SER A 504 16.42 -6.57 -7.19
CA SER A 504 16.79 -7.83 -6.53
C SER A 504 18.31 -8.07 -6.58
N THR A 505 18.98 -7.57 -7.62
CA THR A 505 20.44 -7.69 -7.79
C THR A 505 21.18 -6.38 -7.58
N GLY A 506 20.47 -5.25 -7.56
CA GLY A 506 21.06 -3.91 -7.48
C GLY A 506 21.56 -3.41 -8.83
N ASN A 507 21.20 -4.06 -9.92
CA ASN A 507 21.71 -3.76 -11.25
C ASN A 507 20.87 -2.68 -11.96
N VAL A 508 21.55 -1.79 -12.67
CA VAL A 508 20.96 -0.76 -13.53
C VAL A 508 21.36 -1.08 -14.97
N TYR A 509 20.39 -1.18 -15.86
CA TYR A 509 20.57 -1.56 -17.25
C TYR A 509 20.13 -0.46 -18.22
N ASP A 510 20.80 -0.43 -19.36
CA ASP A 510 20.49 0.45 -20.49
C ASP A 510 19.17 0.05 -21.17
N GLY A 511 18.31 1.03 -21.44
CA GLY A 511 17.11 0.86 -22.25
C GLY A 511 15.99 0.03 -21.60
N LYS A 512 15.08 -0.46 -22.45
CA LYS A 512 13.93 -1.27 -22.04
C LYS A 512 14.27 -2.76 -22.00
N ILE A 513 13.89 -3.43 -20.92
CA ILE A 513 13.95 -4.88 -20.81
C ILE A 513 12.53 -5.42 -20.60
N ASP A 514 12.12 -6.36 -21.44
CA ASP A 514 10.80 -6.97 -21.31
C ASP A 514 10.71 -7.85 -20.07
N THR A 515 9.49 -7.99 -19.56
CA THR A 515 9.19 -8.79 -18.37
C THR A 515 8.33 -10.00 -18.71
N VAL A 516 8.46 -11.05 -17.90
CA VAL A 516 7.68 -12.28 -17.95
C VAL A 516 6.79 -12.41 -16.72
N PRO A 517 5.58 -12.98 -16.84
CA PRO A 517 4.71 -13.24 -15.69
C PRO A 517 5.40 -14.15 -14.66
N THR A 518 5.23 -13.84 -13.38
CA THR A 518 5.83 -14.60 -12.29
C THR A 518 5.07 -15.91 -12.07
N THR A 519 5.81 -16.99 -11.79
CA THR A 519 5.23 -18.30 -11.45
C THR A 519 4.99 -18.42 -9.95
N VAL A 520 3.78 -18.82 -9.58
CA VAL A 520 3.38 -19.06 -8.18
C VAL A 520 3.82 -20.46 -7.74
N SER A 521 4.87 -20.56 -6.92
CA SER A 521 5.42 -21.84 -6.44
C SER A 521 6.02 -21.73 -5.02
N GLY A 522 6.36 -22.86 -4.41
CA GLY A 522 7.01 -22.92 -3.09
C GLY A 522 6.12 -22.40 -1.96
N ASN A 523 6.68 -21.55 -1.09
CA ASN A 523 6.01 -21.01 0.09
C ASN A 523 4.72 -20.23 -0.23
N PHE A 524 4.60 -19.65 -1.43
CA PHE A 524 3.36 -19.03 -1.86
C PHE A 524 2.23 -20.04 -1.96
N ALA A 525 2.49 -21.19 -2.61
CA ALA A 525 1.50 -22.25 -2.73
C ALA A 525 1.17 -22.87 -1.36
N GLU A 526 2.15 -23.02 -0.48
CA GLU A 526 1.96 -23.49 0.90
C GLU A 526 1.01 -22.55 1.69
N LEU A 527 1.26 -21.23 1.66
CA LEU A 527 0.37 -20.24 2.28
C LEU A 527 -1.04 -20.24 1.65
N MET A 528 -1.13 -20.31 0.32
CA MET A 528 -2.44 -20.33 -0.37
C MET A 528 -3.24 -21.59 -0.03
N ASN A 529 -2.59 -22.74 0.15
CA ASN A 529 -3.24 -23.96 0.62
C ASN A 529 -3.79 -23.79 2.04
N TRP A 530 -3.04 -23.16 2.95
CA TRP A 530 -3.56 -22.82 4.28
C TRP A 530 -4.74 -21.84 4.17
N ALA A 531 -4.63 -20.81 3.34
CA ALA A 531 -5.72 -19.86 3.13
C ALA A 531 -7.00 -20.55 2.61
N ASP A 532 -6.86 -21.49 1.66
CA ASP A 532 -7.96 -22.29 1.13
C ASP A 532 -8.65 -23.18 2.18
N GLN A 533 -7.90 -23.67 3.16
CA GLN A 533 -8.46 -24.50 4.24
C GLN A 533 -9.34 -23.70 5.20
N TYR A 534 -9.02 -22.42 5.46
CA TYR A 534 -9.69 -21.61 6.48
C TYR A 534 -10.75 -20.66 5.92
N ARG A 535 -10.70 -20.30 4.63
CA ARG A 535 -11.70 -19.40 4.04
C ARG A 535 -13.08 -20.04 3.95
N LYS A 536 -14.12 -19.24 4.20
CA LYS A 536 -15.53 -19.63 3.97
C LYS A 536 -16.03 -19.17 2.61
N LEU A 537 -15.63 -17.96 2.18
CA LEU A 537 -15.99 -17.42 0.88
C LEU A 537 -15.31 -18.19 -0.25
N LYS A 538 -16.08 -18.48 -1.30
CA LYS A 538 -15.49 -18.86 -2.58
C LYS A 538 -14.87 -17.64 -3.27
N VAL A 539 -13.82 -17.87 -4.05
CA VAL A 539 -13.19 -16.79 -4.82
C VAL A 539 -13.32 -17.12 -6.31
N ARG A 540 -14.07 -16.29 -7.01
CA ARG A 540 -14.28 -16.35 -8.45
C ARG A 540 -13.50 -15.23 -9.15
N ALA A 541 -13.46 -15.27 -10.47
CA ALA A 541 -12.84 -14.24 -11.29
C ALA A 541 -13.83 -13.45 -12.14
N ASN A 542 -13.50 -12.19 -12.41
CA ASN A 542 -14.07 -11.37 -13.46
C ASN A 542 -13.16 -11.54 -14.68
N ALA A 543 -13.59 -12.34 -15.65
CA ALA A 543 -12.79 -12.69 -16.82
C ALA A 543 -13.71 -12.81 -18.03
N ASP A 544 -13.34 -12.09 -19.09
CA ASP A 544 -14.16 -11.95 -20.30
C ASP A 544 -13.53 -12.70 -21.49
N THR A 545 -12.26 -13.08 -21.38
CA THR A 545 -11.50 -13.80 -22.42
C THR A 545 -11.01 -15.15 -21.92
N PRO A 546 -10.79 -16.14 -22.82
CA PRO A 546 -10.23 -17.44 -22.45
C PRO A 546 -8.84 -17.35 -21.81
N ARG A 547 -8.03 -16.36 -22.23
CA ARG A 547 -6.72 -16.08 -21.64
C ARG A 547 -6.86 -15.68 -20.17
N ASP A 548 -7.75 -14.74 -19.87
CA ASP A 548 -7.97 -14.24 -18.51
C ASP A 548 -8.59 -15.32 -17.62
N ALA A 549 -9.51 -16.12 -18.17
CA ALA A 549 -10.12 -17.26 -17.50
C ALA A 549 -9.06 -18.31 -17.11
N LYS A 550 -8.17 -18.67 -18.05
CA LYS A 550 -7.07 -19.59 -17.78
C LYS A 550 -6.14 -19.05 -16.69
N GLN A 551 -5.76 -17.77 -16.77
CA GLN A 551 -4.91 -17.14 -15.76
C GLN A 551 -5.57 -17.14 -14.38
N ALA A 552 -6.87 -16.86 -14.31
CA ALA A 552 -7.63 -16.91 -13.08
C ALA A 552 -7.69 -18.33 -12.49
N TYR A 553 -7.90 -19.34 -13.33
CA TYR A 553 -7.88 -20.74 -12.92
C TYR A 553 -6.52 -21.15 -12.35
N GLU A 554 -5.42 -20.75 -12.99
CA GLU A 554 -4.05 -21.00 -12.49
C GLU A 554 -3.77 -20.33 -11.13
N PHE A 555 -4.41 -19.18 -10.85
CA PHE A 555 -4.38 -18.54 -9.53
C PHE A 555 -5.37 -19.14 -8.51
N GLY A 556 -6.11 -20.17 -8.90
CA GLY A 556 -7.03 -20.91 -8.03
C GLY A 556 -8.43 -20.31 -7.93
N ALA A 557 -8.92 -19.62 -8.96
CA ALA A 557 -10.31 -19.16 -9.03
C ALA A 557 -11.28 -20.34 -9.20
N GLU A 558 -12.35 -20.35 -8.41
CA GLU A 558 -13.37 -21.41 -8.35
C GLU A 558 -14.57 -21.11 -9.26
N GLY A 559 -14.28 -20.59 -10.46
CA GLY A 559 -15.27 -20.16 -11.44
C GLY A 559 -15.17 -18.69 -11.80
N ILE A 560 -16.02 -18.26 -12.71
CA ILE A 560 -16.16 -16.87 -13.14
C ILE A 560 -17.44 -16.31 -12.53
N GLY A 561 -17.33 -15.20 -11.80
CA GLY A 561 -18.47 -14.51 -11.19
C GLY A 561 -19.00 -13.36 -12.05
N LEU A 562 -18.24 -12.96 -13.07
CA LEU A 562 -18.66 -11.99 -14.08
C LEU A 562 -17.85 -12.17 -15.37
N CYS A 563 -18.54 -12.60 -16.43
CA CYS A 563 -18.08 -12.49 -17.82
C CYS A 563 -18.94 -11.42 -18.52
N ARG A 564 -18.30 -10.34 -18.96
CA ARG A 564 -18.93 -9.21 -19.68
C ARG A 564 -19.00 -9.50 -21.16
N THR A 565 -20.22 -9.59 -21.69
CA THR A 565 -20.41 -9.93 -23.10
C THR A 565 -20.15 -8.76 -24.05
N GLU A 566 -20.21 -7.52 -23.55
CA GLU A 566 -19.91 -6.32 -24.32
C GLU A 566 -18.47 -6.30 -24.86
N HIS A 567 -17.51 -6.81 -24.08
CA HIS A 567 -16.11 -6.90 -24.50
C HIS A 567 -15.91 -7.86 -25.68
N MET A 568 -16.79 -8.85 -25.82
CA MET A 568 -16.77 -9.79 -26.92
C MET A 568 -17.27 -9.17 -28.23
N PHE A 569 -17.86 -7.97 -28.23
CA PHE A 569 -18.34 -7.31 -29.44
C PHE A 569 -17.36 -6.31 -30.05
N PHE A 570 -16.28 -5.93 -29.36
CA PHE A 570 -15.36 -4.86 -29.81
C PHE A 570 -14.33 -5.31 -30.86
N ALA A 571 -14.20 -6.60 -31.16
CA ALA A 571 -13.34 -7.05 -32.26
C ALA A 571 -13.85 -6.52 -33.62
N PRO A 572 -12.97 -6.10 -34.56
CA PRO A 572 -13.37 -5.37 -35.77
C PRO A 572 -14.49 -6.03 -36.60
N GLU A 573 -14.49 -7.35 -36.73
CA GLU A 573 -15.53 -8.08 -37.47
C GLU A 573 -16.88 -8.13 -36.73
N ARG A 574 -16.84 -8.08 -35.39
CA ARG A 574 -18.01 -8.17 -34.51
C ARG A 574 -18.69 -6.81 -34.32
N VAL A 575 -17.87 -5.76 -34.24
CA VAL A 575 -18.33 -4.36 -34.21
C VAL A 575 -19.20 -4.06 -35.44
N LYS A 576 -18.89 -4.67 -36.59
CA LYS A 576 -19.70 -4.51 -37.80
C LYS A 576 -21.08 -5.12 -37.65
N ALA A 577 -21.17 -6.36 -37.18
CA ALA A 577 -22.45 -7.04 -37.01
C ALA A 577 -23.33 -6.40 -35.91
N ILE A 578 -22.74 -5.89 -34.83
CA ILE A 578 -23.50 -5.14 -33.82
C ILE A 578 -23.99 -3.79 -34.36
N ARG A 579 -23.19 -3.07 -35.15
CA ARG A 579 -23.62 -1.82 -35.81
C ARG A 579 -24.74 -2.07 -36.81
N GLU A 580 -24.68 -3.16 -37.56
CA GLU A 580 -25.77 -3.60 -38.44
C GLU A 580 -27.07 -3.87 -37.67
N MET A 581 -26.96 -4.52 -36.51
CA MET A 581 -28.11 -4.72 -35.62
C MET A 581 -28.69 -3.38 -35.13
N ILE A 582 -27.84 -2.43 -34.72
CA ILE A 582 -28.28 -1.11 -34.23
C ILE A 582 -28.99 -0.29 -35.31
N LEU A 583 -28.52 -0.37 -36.56
CA LEU A 583 -29.06 0.39 -37.70
C LEU A 583 -30.28 -0.27 -38.37
N SER A 584 -30.70 -1.44 -37.89
CA SER A 584 -31.85 -2.19 -38.41
C SER A 584 -33.17 -1.60 -37.95
N GLU A 585 -34.14 -1.46 -38.87
CA GLU A 585 -35.45 -0.87 -38.60
C GLU A 585 -36.51 -1.90 -38.20
N THR A 586 -36.30 -3.17 -38.55
CA THR A 586 -37.24 -4.27 -38.29
C THR A 586 -36.60 -5.37 -37.45
N VAL A 587 -37.45 -6.12 -36.73
CA VAL A 587 -37.03 -7.31 -35.95
C VAL A 587 -36.32 -8.33 -36.84
N GLU A 588 -36.82 -8.56 -38.06
CA GLU A 588 -36.22 -9.55 -38.97
C GLU A 588 -34.83 -9.13 -39.45
N GLN A 589 -34.61 -7.84 -39.74
CA GLN A 589 -33.27 -7.31 -40.03
C GLN A 589 -32.32 -7.48 -38.84
N ARG A 590 -32.80 -7.19 -37.62
CA ARG A 590 -32.00 -7.39 -36.40
C ARG A 590 -31.63 -8.86 -36.20
N LYS A 591 -32.55 -9.80 -36.42
CA LYS A 591 -32.27 -11.25 -36.33
C LYS A 591 -31.19 -11.67 -37.33
N VAL A 592 -31.19 -11.14 -38.55
CA VAL A 592 -30.14 -11.43 -39.55
C VAL A 592 -28.77 -10.94 -39.07
N ALA A 593 -28.70 -9.73 -38.49
CA ALA A 593 -27.45 -9.21 -37.93
C ALA A 593 -26.98 -10.03 -36.72
N LEU A 594 -27.90 -10.36 -35.80
CA LEU A 594 -27.64 -11.17 -34.61
C LEU A 594 -27.18 -12.61 -34.97
N ALA A 595 -27.69 -13.19 -36.04
CA ALA A 595 -27.26 -14.51 -36.52
C ALA A 595 -25.78 -14.54 -36.95
N LYS A 596 -25.19 -13.40 -37.34
CA LYS A 596 -23.75 -13.28 -37.63
C LYS A 596 -22.91 -13.30 -36.35
N LEU A 597 -23.44 -12.77 -35.24
CA LEU A 597 -22.77 -12.73 -33.94
C LEU A 597 -22.82 -14.07 -33.21
N LEU A 598 -23.90 -14.84 -33.40
CA LEU A 598 -24.14 -16.12 -32.72
C LEU A 598 -22.93 -17.08 -32.76
N PRO A 599 -22.37 -17.47 -33.93
CA PRO A 599 -21.26 -18.43 -33.96
C PRO A 599 -19.98 -17.88 -33.31
N MET A 600 -19.78 -16.56 -33.35
CA MET A 600 -18.62 -15.90 -32.76
C MET A 600 -18.70 -15.92 -31.23
N GLN A 601 -19.86 -15.56 -30.65
CA GLN A 601 -20.06 -15.65 -29.20
C GLN A 601 -20.06 -17.09 -28.70
N ARG A 602 -20.69 -18.02 -29.42
CA ARG A 602 -20.69 -19.44 -29.05
C ARG A 602 -19.26 -19.97 -28.91
N THR A 603 -18.38 -19.64 -29.86
CA THR A 603 -16.97 -20.05 -29.81
C THR A 603 -16.27 -19.49 -28.59
N ASP A 604 -16.44 -18.21 -28.27
CA ASP A 604 -15.84 -17.61 -27.07
C ASP A 604 -16.29 -18.30 -25.79
N PHE A 605 -17.59 -18.60 -25.66
CA PHE A 605 -18.11 -19.29 -24.50
C PHE A 605 -17.60 -20.73 -24.40
N GLU A 606 -17.46 -21.46 -25.52
CA GLU A 606 -16.84 -22.79 -25.53
C GLU A 606 -15.41 -22.75 -25.01
N GLU A 607 -14.61 -21.80 -25.49
CA GLU A 607 -13.21 -21.62 -25.05
C GLU A 607 -13.13 -21.22 -23.57
N LEU A 608 -14.05 -20.38 -23.11
CA LEU A 608 -14.11 -19.89 -21.74
C LEU A 608 -14.54 -21.00 -20.77
N TYR A 609 -15.52 -21.84 -21.15
CA TYR A 609 -15.87 -23.05 -20.40
C TYR A 609 -14.72 -24.06 -20.33
N LYS A 610 -14.00 -24.26 -21.44
CA LYS A 610 -12.79 -25.09 -21.49
C LYS A 610 -11.71 -24.58 -20.55
N ALA A 611 -11.46 -23.28 -20.56
CA ALA A 611 -10.45 -22.64 -19.70
C ALA A 611 -10.75 -22.79 -18.20
N MET A 612 -12.03 -22.88 -17.82
CA MET A 612 -12.45 -23.05 -16.42
C MET A 612 -12.61 -24.50 -15.96
N ASN A 613 -12.32 -25.48 -16.82
CA ASN A 613 -12.23 -26.91 -16.47
C ASN A 613 -13.40 -27.44 -15.61
N GLY A 614 -14.63 -27.12 -16.01
CA GLY A 614 -15.86 -27.57 -15.32
C GLY A 614 -16.34 -26.67 -14.19
N TYR A 615 -15.58 -25.64 -13.78
CA TYR A 615 -16.12 -24.62 -12.88
C TYR A 615 -17.19 -23.77 -13.57
N THR A 616 -18.19 -23.36 -12.78
CA THR A 616 -19.28 -22.51 -13.25
C THR A 616 -18.80 -21.15 -13.75
N VAL A 617 -19.42 -20.68 -14.83
CA VAL A 617 -19.21 -19.34 -15.39
C VAL A 617 -20.52 -18.56 -15.34
N THR A 618 -20.50 -17.42 -14.64
CA THR A 618 -21.58 -16.43 -14.64
C THR A 618 -21.40 -15.45 -15.80
N ILE A 619 -22.30 -15.50 -16.77
CA ILE A 619 -22.28 -14.66 -17.98
C ILE A 619 -23.33 -13.57 -17.85
N ARG A 620 -22.91 -12.31 -17.96
CA ARG A 620 -23.80 -11.15 -17.92
C ARG A 620 -24.27 -10.81 -19.33
N LEU A 621 -25.59 -10.66 -19.49
CA LEU A 621 -26.17 -10.19 -20.75
C LEU A 621 -25.71 -8.76 -21.08
N LEU A 622 -25.95 -8.32 -22.31
CA LEU A 622 -25.47 -7.04 -22.84
C LEU A 622 -25.90 -5.89 -21.93
N ASP A 623 -24.91 -5.15 -21.43
CA ASP A 623 -25.11 -4.08 -20.47
C ASP A 623 -25.05 -2.65 -21.07
N PRO A 624 -24.05 -2.25 -21.87
CA PRO A 624 -23.89 -0.86 -22.28
C PRO A 624 -25.00 -0.38 -23.22
N PRO A 625 -25.29 0.94 -23.25
CA PRO A 625 -26.21 1.53 -24.21
C PRO A 625 -25.66 1.42 -25.64
N LEU A 626 -26.58 1.33 -26.61
CA LEU A 626 -26.23 1.05 -28.01
C LEU A 626 -25.32 2.12 -28.65
N HIS A 627 -25.35 3.36 -28.16
CA HIS A 627 -24.52 4.43 -28.71
C HIS A 627 -23.01 4.22 -28.50
N GLU A 628 -22.59 3.38 -27.55
CA GLU A 628 -21.17 3.09 -27.32
C GLU A 628 -20.54 2.32 -28.50
N PHE A 629 -21.33 1.56 -29.26
CA PHE A 629 -20.86 0.80 -30.42
C PHE A 629 -20.86 1.61 -31.71
N LEU A 630 -21.44 2.81 -31.71
CA LEU A 630 -21.54 3.67 -32.89
C LEU A 630 -20.22 4.43 -33.15
N PRO A 631 -19.93 4.74 -34.42
CA PRO A 631 -18.74 5.51 -34.79
C PRO A 631 -18.77 6.93 -34.20
N LYS A 632 -17.61 7.41 -33.74
CA LYS A 632 -17.46 8.75 -33.13
C LYS A 632 -16.87 9.79 -34.08
N THR A 633 -16.18 9.36 -35.14
CA THR A 633 -15.51 10.25 -36.10
C THR A 633 -16.22 10.27 -37.44
N ASP A 634 -16.13 11.40 -38.17
CA ASP A 634 -16.72 11.53 -39.51
C ASP A 634 -16.17 10.50 -40.51
N LYS A 635 -14.90 10.14 -40.36
CA LYS A 635 -14.25 9.10 -41.17
C LYS A 635 -14.89 7.73 -40.91
N ASP A 636 -15.09 7.36 -39.64
CA ASP A 636 -15.70 6.07 -39.30
C ASP A 636 -17.17 6.00 -39.73
N ILE A 637 -17.88 7.13 -39.71
CA ILE A 637 -19.26 7.25 -40.24
C ILE A 637 -19.27 7.00 -41.75
N TYR A 638 -18.35 7.63 -42.50
CA TYR A 638 -18.20 7.43 -43.94
C TYR A 638 -17.90 5.97 -44.28
N ASP A 639 -16.92 5.37 -43.58
CA ASP A 639 -16.51 3.99 -43.81
C ASP A 639 -17.67 3.01 -43.53
N LEU A 640 -18.42 3.23 -42.44
CA LEU A 640 -19.59 2.42 -42.09
C LEU A 640 -20.73 2.56 -43.11
N ALA A 641 -21.00 3.78 -43.59
CA ALA A 641 -22.02 4.06 -44.60
C ALA A 641 -21.73 3.32 -45.91
N LYS A 642 -20.47 3.38 -46.36
CA LYS A 642 -20.00 2.72 -47.56
C LYS A 642 -20.06 1.20 -47.44
N GLU A 643 -19.64 0.65 -46.30
CA GLU A 643 -19.61 -0.79 -46.05
C GLU A 643 -21.03 -1.40 -45.95
N MET A 644 -21.96 -0.69 -45.31
CA MET A 644 -23.34 -1.15 -45.14
C MET A 644 -24.28 -0.78 -46.29
N ASN A 645 -23.79 -0.06 -47.30
CA ASN A 645 -24.58 0.46 -48.42
C ASN A 645 -25.79 1.30 -47.97
N ILE A 646 -25.58 2.17 -46.98
CA ILE A 646 -26.58 3.12 -46.46
C ILE A 646 -26.06 4.55 -46.53
N LYS A 647 -26.95 5.54 -46.49
CA LYS A 647 -26.55 6.97 -46.47
C LYS A 647 -25.94 7.36 -45.13
N GLU A 648 -24.90 8.19 -45.14
CA GLU A 648 -24.30 8.78 -43.93
C GLU A 648 -25.31 9.52 -43.05
N GLU A 649 -26.27 10.22 -43.67
CA GLU A 649 -27.36 10.92 -42.96
C GLU A 649 -28.12 9.99 -42.01
N LYS A 650 -28.43 8.77 -42.46
CA LYS A 650 -29.14 7.77 -41.64
C LYS A 650 -28.32 7.34 -40.41
N ILE A 651 -26.99 7.25 -40.56
CA ILE A 651 -26.11 6.92 -39.43
C ILE A 651 -26.08 8.08 -38.44
N ARG A 652 -25.96 9.33 -38.93
CA ARG A 652 -25.96 10.53 -38.08
C ARG A 652 -27.28 10.70 -37.34
N GLU A 653 -28.41 10.47 -38.00
CA GLU A 653 -29.74 10.46 -37.37
C GLU A 653 -29.83 9.39 -36.28
N THR A 654 -29.29 8.19 -36.52
CA THR A 654 -29.28 7.10 -35.53
C THR A 654 -28.40 7.44 -34.33
N ILE A 655 -27.21 8.01 -34.55
CA ILE A 655 -26.32 8.51 -33.48
C ILE A 655 -27.05 9.56 -32.64
N GLN A 656 -27.71 10.52 -33.29
CA GLN A 656 -28.45 11.57 -32.58
C GLN A 656 -29.64 11.01 -31.80
N LYS A 657 -30.35 10.02 -32.36
CA LYS A 657 -31.49 9.36 -31.71
C LYS A 657 -31.08 8.54 -30.49
N LEU A 658 -29.93 7.88 -30.54
CA LEU A 658 -29.40 7.04 -29.44
C LEU A 658 -28.52 7.82 -28.46
N HIS A 659 -28.29 9.11 -28.71
CA HIS A 659 -27.57 9.98 -27.79
C HIS A 659 -28.38 10.18 -26.51
N GLU A 660 -27.72 10.03 -25.36
CA GLU A 660 -28.33 10.17 -24.05
C GLU A 660 -27.57 11.20 -23.21
N PHE A 661 -28.31 11.99 -22.42
CA PHE A 661 -27.71 12.96 -21.51
C PHE A 661 -26.89 12.30 -20.39
N ASN A 662 -27.36 11.16 -19.87
CA ASN A 662 -26.70 10.40 -18.81
C ASN A 662 -26.69 8.91 -19.18
N PRO A 663 -25.73 8.46 -20.01
CA PRO A 663 -25.64 7.07 -20.49
C PRO A 663 -25.66 6.01 -19.39
N MET A 664 -25.06 6.31 -18.23
CA MET A 664 -25.05 5.43 -17.05
C MET A 664 -26.46 5.01 -16.60
N MET A 665 -27.45 5.91 -16.70
CA MET A 665 -28.83 5.66 -16.25
C MET A 665 -29.81 5.46 -17.41
N GLY A 666 -29.31 5.27 -18.63
CA GLY A 666 -30.09 5.29 -19.88
C GLY A 666 -30.74 3.97 -20.30
N HIS A 667 -30.95 3.82 -21.61
CA HIS A 667 -31.55 2.67 -22.27
C HIS A 667 -30.51 1.57 -22.49
N ARG A 668 -30.29 0.79 -21.44
CA ARG A 668 -29.22 -0.21 -21.33
C ARG A 668 -29.65 -1.40 -20.46
N GLY A 669 -28.80 -2.44 -20.38
CA GLY A 669 -29.05 -3.64 -19.58
C GLY A 669 -30.43 -4.29 -19.84
N CYS A 670 -31.13 -4.73 -18.79
CA CYS A 670 -32.44 -5.40 -18.94
C CYS A 670 -33.49 -4.57 -19.70
N ARG A 671 -33.38 -3.23 -19.70
CA ARG A 671 -34.31 -2.34 -20.43
C ARG A 671 -34.15 -2.51 -21.93
N LEU A 672 -32.93 -2.80 -22.38
CA LEU A 672 -32.63 -3.09 -23.76
C LEU A 672 -33.26 -4.42 -24.19
N ASP A 673 -33.14 -5.46 -23.35
CA ASP A 673 -33.77 -6.77 -23.57
C ASP A 673 -35.31 -6.70 -23.55
N VAL A 674 -35.89 -5.78 -22.79
CA VAL A 674 -37.34 -5.53 -22.81
C VAL A 674 -37.78 -4.97 -24.18
N THR A 675 -37.01 -4.05 -24.75
CA THR A 675 -37.33 -3.42 -26.04
C THR A 675 -36.92 -4.27 -27.26
N PHE A 676 -35.84 -5.04 -27.13
CA PHE A 676 -35.22 -5.84 -28.18
C PHE A 676 -34.94 -7.26 -27.67
N PRO A 677 -35.99 -8.06 -27.38
CA PRO A 677 -35.85 -9.38 -26.77
C PRO A 677 -35.00 -10.36 -27.60
N GLU A 678 -34.91 -10.14 -28.91
CA GLU A 678 -34.04 -10.91 -29.80
C GLU A 678 -32.56 -10.88 -29.41
N ILE A 679 -32.09 -9.84 -28.69
CA ILE A 679 -30.71 -9.77 -28.16
C ILE A 679 -30.50 -10.84 -27.09
N ALA A 680 -31.33 -10.84 -26.05
CA ALA A 680 -31.30 -11.86 -24.99
C ALA A 680 -31.48 -13.28 -25.55
N GLN A 681 -32.34 -13.48 -26.55
CA GLN A 681 -32.51 -14.77 -27.22
C GLN A 681 -31.22 -15.25 -27.90
N MET A 682 -30.55 -14.36 -28.65
CA MET A 682 -29.29 -14.71 -29.31
C MET A 682 -28.20 -15.06 -28.31
N GLN A 683 -28.02 -14.23 -27.27
CA GLN A 683 -27.01 -14.49 -26.24
C GLN A 683 -27.29 -15.78 -25.47
N THR A 684 -28.55 -16.02 -25.08
CA THR A 684 -28.96 -17.27 -24.42
C THR A 684 -28.66 -18.47 -25.31
N ARG A 685 -28.96 -18.38 -26.60
CA ARG A 685 -28.63 -19.44 -27.56
C ARG A 685 -27.13 -19.71 -27.63
N ALA A 686 -26.31 -18.67 -27.73
CA ALA A 686 -24.85 -18.80 -27.76
C ALA A 686 -24.32 -19.50 -26.49
N ILE A 687 -24.82 -19.11 -25.31
CA ILE A 687 -24.42 -19.66 -24.01
C ILE A 687 -24.79 -21.14 -23.89
N ILE A 688 -26.04 -21.49 -24.18
CA ILE A 688 -26.56 -22.86 -24.00
C ILE A 688 -25.97 -23.81 -25.05
N GLU A 689 -25.87 -23.41 -26.31
CA GLU A 689 -25.23 -24.24 -27.36
C GLU A 689 -23.76 -24.50 -27.03
N ALA A 690 -23.01 -23.49 -26.56
CA ALA A 690 -21.62 -23.65 -26.14
C ALA A 690 -21.48 -24.65 -24.97
N ALA A 691 -22.35 -24.54 -23.97
CA ALA A 691 -22.35 -25.45 -22.82
C ALA A 691 -22.69 -26.89 -23.23
N ILE A 692 -23.66 -27.09 -24.14
CA ILE A 692 -23.97 -28.41 -24.70
C ILE A 692 -22.75 -29.00 -25.42
N ASN A 693 -22.08 -28.20 -26.26
CA ASN A 693 -20.91 -28.66 -27.03
C ASN A 693 -19.77 -29.11 -26.11
N VAL A 694 -19.46 -28.30 -25.11
CA VAL A 694 -18.42 -28.60 -24.10
C VAL A 694 -18.82 -29.77 -23.19
N ASN A 695 -20.10 -29.94 -22.86
CA ASN A 695 -20.56 -31.07 -22.05
C ASN A 695 -20.52 -32.41 -22.79
N LYS A 696 -20.66 -32.41 -24.13
CA LYS A 696 -20.41 -33.60 -24.95
C LYS A 696 -18.94 -34.06 -24.88
N GLU A 697 -18.01 -33.16 -24.55
CA GLU A 697 -16.60 -33.48 -24.29
C GLU A 697 -16.35 -33.93 -22.83
N GLY A 698 -17.36 -33.96 -21.95
CA GLY A 698 -17.30 -34.51 -20.59
C GLY A 698 -17.03 -33.50 -19.46
N MET A 699 -17.11 -32.19 -19.72
CA MET A 699 -16.76 -31.14 -18.74
C MET A 699 -17.83 -30.82 -17.68
N ASN A 700 -19.08 -31.27 -17.85
CA ASN A 700 -20.20 -31.12 -16.90
C ASN A 700 -20.43 -29.68 -16.38
N VAL A 701 -20.31 -28.70 -17.25
CA VAL A 701 -20.54 -27.27 -17.00
C VAL A 701 -22.02 -27.00 -16.71
N ILE A 702 -22.27 -26.15 -15.70
CA ILE A 702 -23.58 -25.58 -15.37
C ILE A 702 -23.52 -24.07 -15.63
N PRO A 703 -24.17 -23.54 -16.68
CA PRO A 703 -24.18 -22.11 -16.98
C PRO A 703 -24.97 -21.29 -15.95
N GLU A 704 -24.46 -20.10 -15.61
CA GLU A 704 -25.18 -19.07 -14.86
C GLU A 704 -25.41 -17.85 -15.77
N ILE A 705 -26.66 -17.49 -16.05
CA ILE A 705 -27.03 -16.34 -16.88
C ILE A 705 -27.50 -15.21 -15.97
N MET A 706 -26.86 -14.04 -16.09
CA MET A 706 -27.11 -12.90 -15.22
C MET A 706 -27.68 -11.72 -15.98
N ILE A 707 -28.82 -11.21 -15.51
CA ILE A 707 -29.51 -10.05 -16.09
C ILE A 707 -29.02 -8.76 -15.37
N PRO A 708 -28.47 -7.76 -16.10
CA PRO A 708 -28.00 -6.49 -15.53
C PRO A 708 -29.11 -5.44 -15.36
N LEU A 709 -28.88 -4.45 -14.49
CA LEU A 709 -29.70 -3.24 -14.23
C LEU A 709 -31.17 -3.47 -13.86
N VAL A 710 -31.51 -4.65 -13.34
CA VAL A 710 -32.87 -4.92 -12.84
C VAL A 710 -33.20 -3.97 -11.70
N GLY A 711 -34.36 -3.31 -11.78
CA GLY A 711 -34.90 -2.46 -10.70
C GLY A 711 -36.23 -2.94 -10.13
N GLU A 712 -36.89 -3.90 -10.78
CA GLU A 712 -38.27 -4.31 -10.50
C GLU A 712 -38.49 -5.83 -10.75
N TYR A 713 -39.34 -6.47 -9.95
CA TYR A 713 -39.70 -7.88 -10.07
C TYR A 713 -40.21 -8.23 -11.48
N LYS A 714 -41.04 -7.36 -12.07
CA LYS A 714 -41.61 -7.58 -13.41
C LYS A 714 -40.57 -7.50 -14.52
N GLU A 715 -39.56 -6.64 -14.40
CA GLU A 715 -38.44 -6.58 -15.34
C GLU A 715 -37.66 -7.90 -15.32
N MET A 716 -37.33 -8.37 -14.11
CA MET A 716 -36.65 -9.65 -13.91
C MET A 716 -37.46 -10.79 -14.53
N LYS A 717 -38.76 -10.87 -14.21
CA LYS A 717 -39.65 -11.93 -14.70
C LYS A 717 -39.74 -11.96 -16.21
N TYR A 718 -39.90 -10.79 -16.85
CA TYR A 718 -40.05 -10.68 -18.29
C TYR A 718 -38.79 -11.14 -19.04
N VAL A 719 -37.62 -10.64 -18.63
CA VAL A 719 -36.36 -11.04 -19.29
C VAL A 719 -36.04 -12.51 -18.98
N LYS A 720 -36.29 -12.98 -17.75
CA LYS A 720 -36.12 -14.39 -17.38
C LYS A 720 -36.98 -15.30 -18.26
N SER A 721 -38.24 -14.98 -18.53
CA SER A 721 -39.08 -15.85 -19.37
C SER A 721 -38.53 -16.00 -20.78
N ILE A 722 -37.98 -14.93 -21.36
CA ILE A 722 -37.31 -14.99 -22.67
C ILE A 722 -36.10 -15.92 -22.62
N VAL A 723 -35.27 -15.80 -21.58
CA VAL A 723 -34.08 -16.65 -21.37
C VAL A 723 -34.49 -18.11 -21.20
N THR A 724 -35.43 -18.41 -20.29
CA THR A 724 -35.83 -19.80 -20.00
C THR A 724 -36.52 -20.46 -21.19
N GLU A 725 -37.46 -19.78 -21.86
CA GLU A 725 -38.12 -20.32 -23.05
C GLU A 725 -37.11 -20.64 -24.16
N THR A 726 -36.10 -19.78 -24.34
CA THR A 726 -35.05 -19.99 -25.34
C THR A 726 -34.14 -21.16 -24.96
N ALA A 727 -33.68 -21.21 -23.70
CA ALA A 727 -32.79 -22.24 -23.21
C ALA A 727 -33.46 -23.62 -23.23
N ASP A 728 -34.69 -23.73 -22.70
CA ASP A 728 -35.44 -24.99 -22.63
C ASP A 728 -35.72 -25.55 -24.03
N LYS A 729 -36.09 -24.68 -24.98
CA LYS A 729 -36.28 -25.08 -26.38
C LYS A 729 -35.01 -25.66 -27.00
N ILE A 730 -33.85 -25.06 -26.75
CA ILE A 730 -32.57 -25.57 -27.28
C ILE A 730 -32.21 -26.91 -26.65
N LEU A 731 -32.49 -27.09 -25.35
CA LEU A 731 -32.26 -28.35 -24.64
C LEU A 731 -33.15 -29.47 -25.16
N GLU A 732 -34.44 -29.19 -25.40
CA GLU A 732 -35.36 -30.12 -26.06
C GLU A 732 -34.90 -30.47 -27.48
N GLU A 733 -34.54 -29.47 -28.30
CA GLU A 733 -34.05 -29.67 -29.68
C GLU A 733 -32.77 -30.52 -29.71
N ALA A 734 -31.89 -30.37 -28.71
CA ALA A 734 -30.66 -31.15 -28.58
C ALA A 734 -30.86 -32.51 -27.91
N ASN A 735 -32.02 -32.77 -27.29
CA ASN A 735 -32.32 -33.95 -26.47
C ASN A 735 -31.27 -34.19 -25.37
N VAL A 736 -30.89 -33.13 -24.64
CA VAL A 736 -29.90 -33.15 -23.55
C VAL A 736 -30.54 -32.62 -22.26
N GLU A 737 -30.36 -33.35 -21.16
CA GLU A 737 -30.71 -32.87 -19.83
C GLU A 737 -29.51 -32.10 -19.24
N MET A 738 -29.61 -30.77 -19.17
CA MET A 738 -28.58 -29.89 -18.59
C MET A 738 -29.25 -28.82 -17.73
N ARG A 739 -28.68 -28.57 -16.56
CA ARG A 739 -29.14 -27.49 -15.67
C ARG A 739 -28.45 -26.17 -16.03
N TYR A 740 -29.17 -25.08 -15.90
CA TYR A 740 -28.66 -23.71 -15.94
C TYR A 740 -29.40 -22.89 -14.87
N HIS A 741 -28.82 -21.77 -14.46
CA HIS A 741 -29.41 -20.88 -13.47
C HIS A 741 -29.58 -19.48 -14.04
N VAL A 742 -30.72 -18.84 -13.76
CA VAL A 742 -30.94 -17.43 -14.13
C VAL A 742 -30.99 -16.58 -12.86
N GLY A 743 -30.08 -15.61 -12.79
CA GLY A 743 -29.94 -14.69 -11.67
C GLY A 743 -29.87 -13.24 -12.14
N THR A 744 -29.57 -12.35 -11.21
CA THR A 744 -29.58 -10.91 -11.48
C THR A 744 -28.47 -10.17 -10.78
N MET A 745 -28.07 -9.05 -11.37
CA MET A 745 -27.19 -8.10 -10.74
C MET A 745 -27.97 -7.18 -9.78
N ILE A 746 -27.53 -7.10 -8.53
CA ILE A 746 -28.08 -6.17 -7.53
C ILE A 746 -27.21 -4.92 -7.52
N GLU A 747 -27.59 -3.97 -8.36
CA GLU A 747 -26.82 -2.74 -8.60
C GLU A 747 -27.68 -1.47 -8.64
N ILE A 748 -29.01 -1.62 -8.61
CA ILE A 748 -29.96 -0.52 -8.48
C ILE A 748 -30.44 -0.44 -7.02
N PRO A 749 -30.43 0.73 -6.35
CA PRO A 749 -30.92 0.86 -4.98
C PRO A 749 -32.36 0.34 -4.81
N ARG A 750 -33.21 0.50 -5.82
CA ARG A 750 -34.58 -0.06 -5.79
C ARG A 750 -34.59 -1.58 -5.73
N ALA A 751 -33.72 -2.26 -6.46
CA ALA A 751 -33.62 -3.73 -6.43
C ALA A 751 -33.18 -4.24 -5.06
N VAL A 752 -32.34 -3.49 -4.34
CA VAL A 752 -32.02 -3.78 -2.95
C VAL A 752 -33.25 -3.71 -2.05
N LEU A 753 -34.04 -2.63 -2.17
CA LEU A 753 -35.19 -2.39 -1.31
C LEU A 753 -36.34 -3.39 -1.53
N THR A 754 -36.41 -4.01 -2.71
CA THR A 754 -37.41 -5.02 -3.08
C THR A 754 -36.77 -6.39 -3.37
N ALA A 755 -35.63 -6.68 -2.75
CA ALA A 755 -34.85 -7.88 -3.03
C ALA A 755 -35.61 -9.19 -2.71
N ASP A 756 -36.53 -9.16 -1.75
CA ASP A 756 -37.41 -10.28 -1.41
C ASP A 756 -38.38 -10.62 -2.55
N GLU A 757 -38.86 -9.63 -3.31
CA GLU A 757 -39.69 -9.86 -4.48
C GLU A 757 -38.86 -10.38 -5.65
N ILE A 758 -37.70 -9.78 -5.92
CA ILE A 758 -36.81 -10.19 -7.01
C ILE A 758 -36.30 -11.62 -6.81
N ALA A 759 -36.01 -12.03 -5.56
CA ALA A 759 -35.55 -13.38 -5.21
C ALA A 759 -36.58 -14.49 -5.51
N LYS A 760 -37.85 -14.15 -5.75
CA LYS A 760 -38.85 -15.13 -6.23
C LYS A 760 -38.46 -15.70 -7.60
N GLU A 761 -37.91 -14.85 -8.47
CA GLU A 761 -37.48 -15.25 -9.81
C GLU A 761 -35.98 -15.54 -9.88
N ALA A 762 -35.13 -14.74 -9.23
CA ALA A 762 -33.69 -14.90 -9.31
C ALA A 762 -33.19 -16.09 -8.48
N GLU A 763 -32.33 -16.92 -9.07
CA GLU A 763 -31.71 -18.07 -8.41
C GLU A 763 -30.37 -17.70 -7.73
N PHE A 764 -29.78 -16.58 -8.13
CA PHE A 764 -28.61 -15.99 -7.48
C PHE A 764 -28.62 -14.46 -7.63
N PHE A 765 -27.93 -13.79 -6.71
CA PHE A 765 -27.61 -12.36 -6.76
C PHE A 765 -26.10 -12.16 -6.94
N SER A 766 -25.73 -11.19 -7.77
CA SER A 766 -24.37 -10.66 -7.80
C SER A 766 -24.42 -9.15 -7.56
N PHE A 767 -23.79 -8.65 -6.52
CA PHE A 767 -23.73 -7.21 -6.29
C PHE A 767 -22.81 -6.54 -7.32
N GLY A 768 -23.38 -5.70 -8.17
CA GLY A 768 -22.67 -4.76 -9.03
C GLY A 768 -22.34 -3.50 -8.24
N THR A 769 -21.38 -3.61 -7.32
CA THR A 769 -21.13 -2.54 -6.33
C THR A 769 -20.60 -1.24 -6.93
N ASN A 770 -20.03 -1.27 -8.13
CA ASN A 770 -19.62 -0.05 -8.83
C ASN A 770 -20.84 0.84 -9.11
N ASP A 771 -21.84 0.32 -9.82
CA ASP A 771 -23.08 1.02 -10.13
C ASP A 771 -23.93 1.29 -8.88
N LEU A 772 -23.95 0.35 -7.91
CA LEU A 772 -24.64 0.57 -6.65
C LEU A 772 -24.05 1.74 -5.87
N THR A 773 -22.72 1.87 -5.81
CA THR A 773 -22.04 3.02 -5.20
C THR A 773 -22.38 4.29 -5.96
N GLN A 774 -22.31 4.29 -7.30
CA GLN A 774 -22.66 5.45 -8.12
C GLN A 774 -24.07 5.95 -7.82
N MET A 775 -25.07 5.07 -7.80
CA MET A 775 -26.46 5.44 -7.56
C MET A 775 -26.75 5.79 -6.09
N THR A 776 -26.02 5.22 -5.14
CA THR A 776 -26.21 5.51 -3.71
C THR A 776 -25.63 6.88 -3.34
N PHE A 777 -24.45 7.21 -3.88
CA PHE A 777 -23.81 8.51 -3.66
C PHE A 777 -24.33 9.61 -4.59
N GLY A 778 -24.91 9.23 -5.74
CA GLY A 778 -25.23 10.16 -6.81
C GLY A 778 -23.98 10.64 -7.56
N PHE A 779 -22.95 9.79 -7.63
CA PHE A 779 -21.67 10.11 -8.25
C PHE A 779 -21.54 9.40 -9.60
N SER A 780 -21.15 10.14 -10.63
CA SER A 780 -20.59 9.56 -11.85
C SER A 780 -19.13 9.23 -11.59
N ARG A 781 -18.74 7.96 -11.77
CA ARG A 781 -17.35 7.53 -11.54
C ARG A 781 -16.36 8.31 -12.41
N ASP A 782 -16.73 8.59 -13.66
CA ASP A 782 -15.89 9.30 -14.63
C ASP A 782 -15.74 10.79 -14.29
N ASP A 783 -16.66 11.36 -13.51
CA ASP A 783 -16.64 12.78 -13.14
C ASP A 783 -16.18 13.05 -11.71
N ALA A 784 -16.27 12.06 -10.82
CA ALA A 784 -16.04 12.21 -9.39
C ALA A 784 -14.61 12.69 -9.07
N GLY A 785 -13.63 12.36 -9.91
CA GLY A 785 -12.24 12.82 -9.77
C GLY A 785 -12.10 14.35 -9.70
N LYS A 786 -13.04 15.12 -10.26
CA LYS A 786 -13.03 16.60 -10.24
C LYS A 786 -13.18 17.20 -8.83
N PHE A 787 -13.80 16.48 -7.90
CA PHE A 787 -14.09 16.99 -6.55
C PHE A 787 -13.69 16.05 -5.41
N LEU A 788 -13.48 14.75 -5.67
CA LEU A 788 -13.12 13.78 -4.62
C LEU A 788 -11.83 14.18 -3.89
N ASN A 789 -10.85 14.75 -4.59
CA ASN A 789 -9.62 15.26 -3.98
C ASN A 789 -9.88 16.37 -2.93
N GLU A 790 -10.86 17.24 -3.19
CA GLU A 790 -11.31 18.28 -2.24
C GLU A 790 -12.08 17.69 -1.06
N TYR A 791 -12.86 16.63 -1.28
CA TYR A 791 -13.54 15.92 -0.20
C TYR A 791 -12.53 15.27 0.74
N TYR A 792 -11.45 14.70 0.20
CA TYR A 792 -10.37 14.13 1.00
C TYR A 792 -9.56 15.20 1.72
N SER A 793 -9.24 16.34 1.08
CA SER A 793 -8.46 17.41 1.71
C SER A 793 -9.21 18.07 2.88
N LYS A 794 -10.55 18.08 2.82
CA LYS A 794 -11.43 18.62 3.87
C LYS A 794 -11.93 17.58 4.86
N ASN A 795 -11.42 16.34 4.81
CA ASN A 795 -11.85 15.21 5.65
C ASN A 795 -13.37 14.97 5.63
N ILE A 796 -14.02 15.15 4.48
CA ILE A 796 -15.44 14.80 4.28
C ILE A 796 -15.56 13.28 4.12
N TYR A 797 -14.63 12.68 3.38
CA TYR A 797 -14.48 11.23 3.25
C TYR A 797 -13.04 10.82 3.56
N ASP A 798 -12.89 9.66 4.20
CA ASP A 798 -11.59 9.13 4.60
C ASP A 798 -10.92 8.30 3.49
N PHE A 799 -11.72 7.76 2.56
CA PHE A 799 -11.27 6.87 1.48
C PHE A 799 -12.12 7.01 0.21
N ASP A 800 -11.64 6.46 -0.90
CA ASP A 800 -12.38 6.38 -2.16
C ASP A 800 -13.47 5.28 -2.10
N PRO A 801 -14.77 5.65 -2.17
CA PRO A 801 -15.87 4.70 -2.08
C PRO A 801 -15.98 3.75 -3.28
N PHE A 802 -15.23 3.99 -4.37
CA PHE A 802 -15.14 3.08 -5.51
C PHE A 802 -14.02 2.03 -5.38
N ALA A 803 -13.06 2.26 -4.48
CA ALA A 803 -11.96 1.33 -4.20
C ALA A 803 -12.24 0.45 -2.97
N THR A 804 -12.79 1.06 -1.92
CA THR A 804 -13.16 0.40 -0.66
C THR A 804 -14.63 0.62 -0.39
N ILE A 805 -15.33 -0.44 0.00
CA ILE A 805 -16.79 -0.35 0.15
C ILE A 805 -17.18 0.59 1.31
N ASP A 806 -18.10 1.51 1.03
CA ASP A 806 -18.73 2.31 2.07
C ASP A 806 -19.64 1.42 2.92
N LYS A 807 -19.14 1.01 4.09
CA LYS A 807 -19.88 0.15 5.03
C LYS A 807 -21.14 0.83 5.59
N LYS A 808 -21.19 2.16 5.66
CA LYS A 808 -22.28 2.91 6.33
C LYS A 808 -23.50 3.13 5.42
N GLY A 809 -23.27 3.42 4.14
CA GLY A 809 -24.32 3.59 3.12
C GLY A 809 -24.49 2.34 2.26
N VAL A 810 -23.58 2.12 1.32
CA VAL A 810 -23.66 1.00 0.35
C VAL A 810 -23.71 -0.36 1.04
N GLY A 811 -22.90 -0.56 2.08
CA GLY A 811 -22.90 -1.80 2.87
C GLY A 811 -24.21 -2.06 3.61
N LYS A 812 -24.92 -1.00 4.02
CA LYS A 812 -26.26 -1.14 4.62
C LYS A 812 -27.28 -1.60 3.58
N LEU A 813 -27.18 -1.10 2.35
CA LEU A 813 -27.99 -1.59 1.23
C LEU A 813 -27.70 -3.06 0.94
N MET A 814 -26.43 -3.46 0.88
CA MET A 814 -26.08 -4.87 0.69
C MET A 814 -26.67 -5.77 1.78
N LYS A 815 -26.58 -5.36 3.05
CA LYS A 815 -27.17 -6.10 4.17
C LYS A 815 -28.68 -6.32 4.00
N ILE A 816 -29.41 -5.27 3.63
CA ILE A 816 -30.86 -5.34 3.37
C ILE A 816 -31.15 -6.35 2.26
N ALA A 817 -30.43 -6.28 1.13
CA ALA A 817 -30.65 -7.20 0.01
C ALA A 817 -30.35 -8.67 0.37
N VAL A 818 -29.30 -8.92 1.17
CA VAL A 818 -28.98 -10.27 1.66
C VAL A 818 -30.10 -10.80 2.55
N GLU A 819 -30.56 -10.02 3.53
CA GLU A 819 -31.61 -10.42 4.46
C GLU A 819 -32.95 -10.67 3.74
N LEU A 820 -33.38 -9.73 2.89
CA LEU A 820 -34.62 -9.83 2.13
C LEU A 820 -34.59 -10.97 1.10
N GLY A 821 -33.49 -11.09 0.34
CA GLY A 821 -33.34 -12.15 -0.66
C GLY A 821 -33.38 -13.54 -0.03
N ARG A 822 -32.64 -13.75 1.06
CA ARG A 822 -32.62 -15.04 1.78
C ARG A 822 -33.90 -15.34 2.55
N LYS A 823 -34.65 -14.33 2.96
CA LYS A 823 -35.99 -14.52 3.54
C LYS A 823 -36.95 -15.18 2.55
N THR A 824 -36.87 -14.83 1.27
CA THR A 824 -37.69 -15.45 0.20
C THR A 824 -37.09 -16.77 -0.27
N ARG A 825 -35.77 -16.84 -0.46
CA ARG A 825 -35.05 -18.02 -0.94
C ARG A 825 -33.87 -18.33 -0.02
N PRO A 826 -34.04 -19.21 1.00
CA PRO A 826 -33.00 -19.46 2.00
C PRO A 826 -31.65 -19.94 1.45
N ASP A 827 -31.68 -20.65 0.32
CA ASP A 827 -30.51 -21.17 -0.40
C ASP A 827 -30.01 -20.21 -1.50
N LEU A 828 -30.50 -18.96 -1.54
CA LEU A 828 -30.09 -17.96 -2.52
C LEU A 828 -28.58 -17.74 -2.46
N LYS A 829 -27.92 -18.02 -3.57
CA LYS A 829 -26.51 -17.76 -3.76
C LYS A 829 -26.31 -16.26 -3.97
N ILE A 830 -25.46 -15.64 -3.16
CA ILE A 830 -25.18 -14.21 -3.23
C ILE A 830 -23.67 -14.01 -3.36
N GLY A 831 -23.23 -13.30 -4.37
CA GLY A 831 -21.85 -12.86 -4.51
C GLY A 831 -21.73 -11.38 -4.81
N ILE A 832 -20.49 -10.95 -5.02
CA ILE A 832 -20.14 -9.59 -5.42
C ILE A 832 -19.17 -9.66 -6.60
N CYS A 833 -19.34 -8.77 -7.56
CA CYS A 833 -18.40 -8.56 -8.66
C CYS A 833 -17.99 -7.08 -8.74
N GLY A 834 -16.86 -6.82 -9.39
CA GLY A 834 -16.27 -5.47 -9.48
C GLY A 834 -15.00 -5.32 -8.65
N GLU A 835 -14.57 -4.08 -8.43
CA GLU A 835 -13.25 -3.78 -7.85
C GLU A 835 -13.19 -4.09 -6.36
N HIS A 836 -14.29 -3.85 -5.65
CA HIS A 836 -14.45 -4.17 -4.24
C HIS A 836 -14.24 -5.65 -3.93
N GLY A 837 -14.56 -6.56 -4.87
CA GLY A 837 -14.38 -8.00 -4.71
C GLY A 837 -12.92 -8.44 -4.56
N GLY A 838 -11.96 -7.56 -4.91
CA GLY A 838 -10.52 -7.79 -4.74
C GLY A 838 -9.87 -6.90 -3.66
N ASN A 839 -10.64 -6.07 -2.95
CA ASN A 839 -10.15 -5.21 -1.88
C ASN A 839 -10.28 -5.95 -0.53
N PRO A 840 -9.20 -6.11 0.27
CA PRO A 840 -9.25 -6.91 1.50
C PRO A 840 -10.31 -6.46 2.52
N ALA A 841 -10.46 -5.16 2.76
CA ALA A 841 -11.43 -4.63 3.72
C ALA A 841 -12.89 -4.84 3.25
N SER A 842 -13.10 -4.80 1.93
CA SER A 842 -14.39 -5.12 1.32
C SER A 842 -14.69 -6.62 1.34
N VAL A 843 -13.69 -7.48 1.11
CA VAL A 843 -13.83 -8.95 1.20
C VAL A 843 -14.17 -9.38 2.63
N GLU A 844 -13.50 -8.80 3.63
CA GLU A 844 -13.83 -9.01 5.05
C GLU A 844 -15.28 -8.64 5.35
N PHE A 845 -15.74 -7.49 4.86
CA PHE A 845 -17.13 -7.07 5.02
C PHE A 845 -18.11 -8.04 4.33
N CYS A 846 -17.77 -8.53 3.14
CA CYS A 846 -18.58 -9.53 2.44
C CYS A 846 -18.66 -10.86 3.21
N ASN A 847 -17.57 -11.28 3.86
CA ASN A 847 -17.56 -12.45 4.73
C ASN A 847 -18.52 -12.25 5.91
N ALA A 848 -18.44 -11.10 6.58
CA ALA A 848 -19.31 -10.77 7.72
C ALA A 848 -20.80 -10.66 7.34
N LEU A 849 -21.13 -10.24 6.12
CA LEU A 849 -22.49 -10.28 5.58
C LEU A 849 -22.97 -11.69 5.20
N GLY A 850 -22.08 -12.67 5.22
CA GLY A 850 -22.37 -14.05 4.85
C GLY A 850 -22.61 -14.25 3.36
N LEU A 851 -21.93 -13.50 2.48
CA LEU A 851 -21.93 -13.81 1.04
C LEU A 851 -21.38 -15.22 0.78
N ASN A 852 -21.70 -15.78 -0.39
CA ASN A 852 -21.21 -17.09 -0.82
C ASN A 852 -19.87 -17.00 -1.55
N TYR A 853 -19.64 -15.92 -2.29
CA TYR A 853 -18.40 -15.71 -3.03
C TYR A 853 -18.07 -14.23 -3.26
N VAL A 854 -16.80 -13.95 -3.52
CA VAL A 854 -16.32 -12.69 -4.08
C VAL A 854 -15.74 -12.95 -5.48
N SER A 855 -15.86 -11.98 -6.38
CA SER A 855 -15.36 -12.08 -7.76
C SER A 855 -14.53 -10.86 -8.14
N CYS A 856 -13.27 -11.07 -8.49
CA CYS A 856 -12.28 -10.01 -8.73
C CYS A 856 -11.48 -10.28 -10.02
N SER A 857 -10.65 -9.32 -10.47
CA SER A 857 -9.78 -9.56 -11.63
C SER A 857 -8.81 -10.73 -11.38
N PRO A 858 -8.31 -11.43 -12.42
CA PRO A 858 -7.49 -12.65 -12.26
C PRO A 858 -6.32 -12.48 -11.28
N TYR A 859 -5.55 -11.40 -11.40
CA TYR A 859 -4.40 -11.12 -10.53
C TYR A 859 -4.77 -10.78 -9.09
N ARG A 860 -6.03 -10.42 -8.81
CA ARG A 860 -6.52 -10.19 -7.44
C ARG A 860 -7.09 -11.44 -6.79
N VAL A 861 -7.15 -12.58 -7.50
CA VAL A 861 -7.64 -13.85 -6.95
C VAL A 861 -6.83 -14.27 -5.71
N PRO A 862 -5.49 -14.31 -5.71
CA PRO A 862 -4.74 -14.71 -4.51
C PRO A 862 -4.95 -13.76 -3.33
N ILE A 863 -5.07 -12.46 -3.61
CA ILE A 863 -5.33 -11.41 -2.61
C ILE A 863 -6.70 -11.65 -1.95
N ALA A 864 -7.73 -11.89 -2.77
CA ALA A 864 -9.08 -12.18 -2.30
C ALA A 864 -9.14 -13.49 -1.50
N LYS A 865 -8.39 -14.52 -1.90
CA LYS A 865 -8.28 -15.80 -1.17
C LYS A 865 -7.67 -15.59 0.22
N LEU A 866 -6.55 -14.87 0.29
CA LEU A 866 -5.91 -14.55 1.55
C LEU A 866 -6.81 -13.71 2.46
N ALA A 867 -7.41 -12.64 1.92
CA ALA A 867 -8.32 -11.78 2.68
C ALA A 867 -9.56 -12.54 3.18
N ALA A 868 -10.13 -13.44 2.37
CA ALA A 868 -11.24 -14.28 2.78
C ALA A 868 -10.87 -15.25 3.91
N ALA A 869 -9.66 -15.83 3.88
CA ALA A 869 -9.15 -16.68 4.95
C ALA A 869 -8.94 -15.89 6.24
N GLN A 870 -8.31 -14.73 6.14
CA GLN A 870 -8.09 -13.84 7.29
C GLN A 870 -9.40 -13.40 7.93
N ALA A 871 -10.39 -13.03 7.12
CA ALA A 871 -11.72 -12.67 7.60
C ALA A 871 -12.40 -13.82 8.35
N ALA A 872 -12.35 -15.04 7.80
CA ALA A 872 -12.92 -16.22 8.44
C ALA A 872 -12.22 -16.58 9.76
N ILE A 873 -10.87 -16.51 9.80
CA ILE A 873 -10.09 -16.78 11.01
C ILE A 873 -10.38 -15.71 12.09
N ASN A 874 -10.47 -14.44 11.71
CA ASN A 874 -10.77 -13.36 12.66
C ASN A 874 -12.19 -13.48 13.22
N GLU A 875 -13.16 -13.88 12.40
CA GLU A 875 -14.54 -14.13 12.84
C GLU A 875 -14.62 -15.26 13.88
N GLU A 876 -13.80 -16.31 13.78
CA GLU A 876 -13.73 -17.39 14.77
C GLU A 876 -13.04 -17.00 16.09
N ARG A 877 -12.28 -15.90 16.10
CA ARG A 877 -11.57 -15.39 17.29
C ARG A 877 -12.42 -14.43 18.14
N ILE A 878 -13.53 -13.92 17.59
CA ILE A 878 -14.51 -13.03 18.24
C ILE A 878 -15.61 -13.89 18.87
#